data_AF-A0A081CIU4-F1
#
_entry.id   AF-A0A081CIU4-F1
#
_cell.length_a   1.000
_cell.length_b   1.000
_cell.length_c   1.000
_cell.angle_alpha   90.00
_cell.angle_beta   90.00
_cell.angle_gamma   90.00
#
_symmetry.space_group_name_H-M   'P 1'
#
loop_
_entity.id
_entity.type
_entity.pdbx_description
1 polymer ?
#
loop_
_entity_poly.entity_id
_entity_poly.type
_entity_poly.pdbx_seq_one_letter_code
_entity_poly.pdbx_strand_id
1 'polypeptide(L)'
;MLALSRSRKHIVGRWTLTLTLAVVSALAIHFARIYPWHSLYLPESSLAVFDNLAARPISSNTTCFLPGATAVNSTSFKDAVPIGSTDGAGLASDLCFHYDSRFKPYDGGTGGNTYITRAQEQLALPSSVAITGDLIWLANLLAEHEPKSYPHVDWTDATLLSRCDAMQARPSATADAEPFMGVQRPRVAFVVRCYQDFNWSHDAIVHLRALVWELRSSKLEFEVDVHILLEVKDAAVSASMFSNGGRKRILRGSVPIEFWPLVTLWHEQEMLLRYPLGGDFRPGIRGADSYRGCLLPLQRFAVEHPEYESLINWEIDTRFTHTYDRMLESMRSYAFRASAQTYTRWPVRGHSSESHGSELAGRAKCINKSADVIVLSPVRNPQDSGWYWEYDVQGFASMQSTQRAASVGTNMWLSRRAVLALEDMSANEGESFFCEAMAPSLAFRSVPPSASNEKSQCETRFKLVHYPHPVAFRYQATPAKMDNLINPARASLSKQQEQVLKDASYYYASTIAERIYAQWQSRADACIMPLILHPVKTSTMAPATSSQRSRSFGGWILANPSGPASLCVASMKGSQCADFVKTTIRHYTGHDPGDLAAMQAESLFQWDLKRPRVNKPAPLAATARSASVLGFRWRSNVKCKVTWARQPGARAGGSSSTREGPVTTRVRPDQGFRIDAPGLNRGRLDPRA
;
A
#
# COMPACT_ATOMS: atom_id res chain seq x y z
N MET A 1 41.35 -44.64 33.44
CA MET A 1 40.10 -43.95 33.01
C MET A 1 39.87 -42.58 33.65
N LEU A 2 40.20 -42.35 34.93
CA LEU A 2 39.98 -41.05 35.61
C LEU A 2 40.83 -39.86 35.07
N ALA A 3 42.06 -40.11 34.57
CA ALA A 3 42.93 -39.06 34.01
C ALA A 3 42.43 -38.52 32.64
N LEU A 4 41.85 -39.38 31.81
CA LEU A 4 41.22 -38.99 30.52
C LEU A 4 39.96 -38.14 30.73
N SER A 5 39.24 -38.35 31.84
CA SER A 5 38.06 -37.56 32.24
C SER A 5 38.43 -36.13 32.67
N ARG A 6 39.50 -35.95 33.46
CA ARG A 6 39.99 -34.61 33.86
C ARG A 6 40.52 -33.80 32.67
N SER A 7 41.26 -34.43 31.76
CA SER A 7 41.76 -33.77 30.54
C SER A 7 40.61 -33.32 29.61
N ARG A 8 39.60 -34.18 29.40
CA ARG A 8 38.38 -33.80 28.66
C ARG A 8 37.64 -32.62 29.30
N LYS A 9 37.50 -32.59 30.64
CA LYS A 9 36.84 -31.47 31.34
C LYS A 9 37.59 -30.14 31.18
N HIS A 10 38.91 -30.15 31.24
CA HIS A 10 39.72 -28.94 31.01
C HIS A 10 39.66 -28.45 29.56
N ILE A 11 39.68 -29.37 28.60
CA ILE A 11 39.53 -29.04 27.18
C ILE A 11 38.14 -28.44 26.93
N VAL A 12 37.07 -29.10 27.39
CA VAL A 12 35.69 -28.60 27.25
C VAL A 12 35.51 -27.24 27.94
N GLY A 13 36.08 -27.02 29.13
CA GLY A 13 36.05 -25.74 29.81
C GLY A 13 36.73 -24.60 29.03
N ARG A 14 37.90 -24.86 28.42
CA ARG A 14 38.57 -23.90 27.53
C ARG A 14 37.75 -23.59 26.28
N TRP A 15 37.21 -24.61 25.61
CA TRP A 15 36.33 -24.41 24.44
C TRP A 15 35.07 -23.60 24.80
N THR A 16 34.47 -23.88 25.95
CA THR A 16 33.28 -23.17 26.43
C THR A 16 33.60 -21.70 26.70
N LEU A 17 34.73 -21.40 27.36
CA LEU A 17 35.17 -20.03 27.62
C LEU A 17 35.45 -19.27 26.32
N THR A 18 36.20 -19.87 25.40
CA THR A 18 36.52 -19.26 24.10
C THR A 18 35.27 -18.98 23.27
N LEU A 19 34.34 -19.96 23.20
CA LEU A 19 33.08 -19.78 22.50
C LEU A 19 32.23 -18.68 23.14
N THR A 20 32.17 -18.65 24.48
CA THR A 20 31.43 -17.61 25.21
C THR A 20 32.00 -16.23 24.94
N LEU A 21 33.32 -16.07 25.02
CA LEU A 21 33.99 -14.80 24.71
C LEU A 21 33.76 -14.38 23.24
N ALA A 22 33.82 -15.33 22.31
CA ALA A 22 33.56 -15.06 20.90
C ALA A 22 32.10 -14.61 20.67
N VAL A 23 31.13 -15.27 21.29
CA VAL A 23 29.70 -14.89 21.20
C VAL A 23 29.46 -13.54 21.85
N VAL A 24 29.99 -13.28 23.04
CA VAL A 24 29.86 -11.99 23.73
C VAL A 24 30.48 -10.87 22.90
N SER A 25 31.67 -11.09 22.34
CA SER A 25 32.33 -10.12 21.47
C SER A 25 31.53 -9.85 20.20
N ALA A 26 31.00 -10.89 19.55
CA ALA A 26 30.15 -10.75 18.37
C ALA A 26 28.87 -9.99 18.68
N LEU A 27 28.22 -10.27 19.82
CA LEU A 27 27.03 -9.55 20.28
C LEU A 27 27.35 -8.09 20.61
N ALA A 28 28.47 -7.81 21.27
CA ALA A 28 28.90 -6.45 21.58
C ALA A 28 29.17 -5.64 20.30
N ILE A 29 29.86 -6.23 19.32
CA ILE A 29 30.09 -5.61 18.00
C ILE A 29 28.77 -5.40 17.27
N HIS A 30 27.87 -6.38 17.29
CA HIS A 30 26.57 -6.27 16.65
C HIS A 30 25.74 -5.14 17.29
N PHE A 31 25.66 -5.10 18.62
CA PHE A 31 24.97 -4.06 19.37
C PHE A 31 25.58 -2.69 19.08
N ALA A 32 26.90 -2.56 19.12
CA ALA A 32 27.59 -1.33 18.79
C ALA A 32 27.39 -0.89 17.33
N ARG A 33 27.08 -1.79 16.39
CA ARG A 33 26.77 -1.39 15.01
C ARG A 33 25.33 -0.92 14.84
N ILE A 34 24.38 -1.50 15.56
CA ILE A 34 22.94 -1.20 15.40
C ILE A 34 22.43 -0.13 16.36
N TYR A 35 23.18 0.16 17.43
CA TYR A 35 22.77 1.14 18.42
C TYR A 35 22.72 2.54 17.80
N PRO A 36 21.66 3.32 18.04
CA PRO A 36 21.50 4.66 17.48
C PRO A 36 22.40 5.67 18.22
N TRP A 37 23.72 5.59 18.02
CA TRP A 37 24.68 6.41 18.77
C TRP A 37 24.39 7.91 18.71
N HIS A 38 23.81 8.39 17.62
CA HIS A 38 23.41 9.79 17.45
C HIS A 38 22.44 10.27 18.53
N SER A 39 21.62 9.39 19.11
CA SER A 39 20.71 9.75 20.19
C SER A 39 21.40 10.12 21.50
N LEU A 40 22.68 9.75 21.68
CA LEU A 40 23.42 10.03 22.91
C LEU A 40 24.10 11.40 22.90
N TYR A 41 24.44 11.91 21.72
CA TYR A 41 25.25 13.12 21.57
C TYR A 41 24.56 14.25 20.80
N LEU A 42 23.38 14.01 20.21
CA LEU A 42 22.56 15.06 19.62
C LEU A 42 21.40 15.40 20.56
N PRO A 43 21.13 16.69 20.80
CA PRO A 43 19.94 17.08 21.53
C PRO A 43 18.69 16.74 20.72
N GLU A 44 17.62 16.35 21.40
CA GLU A 44 16.32 16.21 20.75
C GLU A 44 15.86 17.57 20.21
N SER A 45 15.32 17.55 18.99
CA SER A 45 14.65 18.70 18.43
C SER A 45 13.37 18.96 19.21
N SER A 46 13.20 20.19 19.69
CA SER A 46 11.85 20.73 19.86
C SER A 46 11.27 20.75 18.45
N LEU A 47 10.53 19.70 18.05
CA LEU A 47 9.92 19.57 16.72
C LEU A 47 8.97 20.75 16.47
N ALA A 48 9.51 21.93 16.19
CA ALA A 48 8.83 23.17 15.87
C ALA A 48 8.41 23.16 14.41
N VAL A 49 7.87 22.01 13.98
CA VAL A 49 7.24 21.81 12.68
C VAL A 49 5.89 22.51 12.61
N PHE A 50 5.42 23.06 13.73
CA PHE A 50 4.19 23.82 13.85
C PHE A 50 4.49 25.29 14.07
N ASP A 51 3.79 26.14 13.31
CA ASP A 51 3.56 27.52 13.72
C ASP A 51 2.28 27.55 14.56
N ASN A 52 2.36 28.19 15.74
CA ASN A 52 1.23 28.28 16.68
C ASN A 52 0.35 29.46 16.28
N LEU A 53 -0.52 29.25 15.30
CA LEU A 53 -1.39 30.27 14.72
C LEU A 53 -2.83 30.04 15.18
N ALA A 54 -3.60 31.12 15.31
CA ALA A 54 -5.03 30.97 15.58
C ALA A 54 -5.73 30.39 14.35
N ALA A 55 -6.42 29.25 14.52
CA ALA A 55 -7.20 28.66 13.45
C ALA A 55 -8.32 29.61 13.00
N ARG A 56 -8.52 29.73 11.68
CA ARG A 56 -9.67 30.45 11.15
C ARG A 56 -10.95 29.62 11.36
N PRO A 57 -12.06 30.23 11.78
CA PRO A 57 -13.33 29.52 11.92
C PRO A 57 -13.78 29.01 10.54
N ILE A 58 -14.17 27.74 10.49
CA ILE A 58 -14.73 27.10 9.30
C ILE A 58 -16.21 27.43 9.25
N SER A 59 -16.70 27.91 8.10
CA SER A 59 -18.14 28.09 7.87
C SER A 59 -18.85 26.74 8.01
N SER A 60 -19.81 26.66 8.93
CA SER A 60 -20.57 25.43 9.21
C SER A 60 -21.66 25.12 8.19
N ASN A 61 -21.83 25.96 7.16
CA ASN A 61 -22.99 25.91 6.27
C ASN A 61 -22.63 25.72 4.79
N THR A 62 -21.51 25.05 4.51
CA THR A 62 -21.10 24.78 3.12
C THR A 62 -21.42 23.35 2.73
N THR A 63 -22.12 23.17 1.61
CA THR A 63 -22.30 21.87 0.92
C THR A 63 -21.00 21.34 0.28
N CYS A 64 -19.91 22.09 0.41
CA CYS A 64 -18.64 21.89 -0.28
C CYS A 64 -17.53 21.43 0.66
N PHE A 65 -16.67 20.56 0.15
CA PHE A 65 -15.48 20.12 0.83
C PHE A 65 -14.28 21.05 0.55
N LEU A 66 -14.21 22.20 1.22
CA LEU A 66 -13.12 23.16 1.00
C LEU A 66 -12.22 23.28 2.24
N PRO A 67 -10.96 22.83 2.18
CA PRO A 67 -10.03 22.99 3.29
C PRO A 67 -9.60 24.46 3.43
N GLY A 68 -9.52 24.95 4.66
CA GLY A 68 -9.02 26.28 4.97
C GLY A 68 -7.52 26.29 5.22
N ALA A 69 -6.76 27.06 4.43
CA ALA A 69 -5.33 27.30 4.66
C ALA A 69 -5.10 28.62 5.39
N THR A 70 -4.00 28.68 6.16
CA THR A 70 -3.53 29.90 6.82
C THR A 70 -2.21 30.34 6.17
N ALA A 71 -2.10 31.63 5.84
CA ALA A 71 -0.87 32.21 5.32
C ALA A 71 0.19 32.33 6.43
N VAL A 72 1.44 32.04 6.07
CA VAL A 72 2.56 31.98 7.01
C VAL A 72 3.72 32.84 6.51
N ASN A 73 4.28 33.63 7.43
CA ASN A 73 5.51 34.40 7.22
C ASN A 73 6.70 33.88 8.07
N SER A 74 6.53 32.74 8.74
CA SER A 74 7.51 32.12 9.64
C SER A 74 8.57 31.33 8.86
N THR A 75 9.82 31.42 9.30
CA THR A 75 10.91 30.56 8.84
C THR A 75 11.15 29.35 9.76
N SER A 76 10.46 29.26 10.91
CA SER A 76 10.71 28.24 11.95
C SER A 76 10.62 26.81 11.41
N PHE A 77 9.64 26.54 10.54
CA PHE A 77 9.49 25.22 9.92
C PHE A 77 10.73 24.79 9.14
N LYS A 78 11.34 25.73 8.41
CA LYS A 78 12.51 25.45 7.59
C LYS A 78 13.71 24.96 8.43
N ASP A 79 13.78 25.35 9.70
CA ASP A 79 14.79 24.86 10.64
C ASP A 79 14.42 23.49 11.25
N ALA A 80 13.12 23.16 11.30
CA ALA A 80 12.60 21.88 11.79
C ALA A 80 12.63 20.75 10.75
N VAL A 81 12.74 21.07 9.45
CA VAL A 81 12.89 20.10 8.34
C VAL A 81 14.28 20.17 7.70
N PRO A 82 15.32 19.58 8.33
CA PRO A 82 16.70 19.68 7.84
C PRO A 82 16.97 18.87 6.56
N ILE A 83 16.05 17.99 6.17
CA ILE A 83 16.15 17.07 5.04
C ILE A 83 15.11 17.45 4.00
N GLY A 84 15.47 17.39 2.71
CA GLY A 84 14.56 17.81 1.64
C GLY A 84 14.59 19.32 1.43
N SER A 85 13.66 19.82 0.61
CA SER A 85 13.45 21.26 0.46
C SER A 85 12.05 21.53 -0.07
N THR A 86 11.27 22.38 0.61
CA THR A 86 10.01 22.92 0.05
C THR A 86 10.30 23.67 -1.26
N ASP A 87 11.27 24.58 -1.21
CA ASP A 87 11.63 25.44 -2.33
C ASP A 87 12.19 24.62 -3.50
N GLY A 88 13.05 23.64 -3.20
CA GLY A 88 13.63 22.73 -4.19
C GLY A 88 12.62 21.76 -4.80
N ALA A 89 11.65 21.30 -4.00
CA ALA A 89 10.56 20.45 -4.48
C ALA A 89 9.51 21.24 -5.29
N GLY A 90 9.43 22.56 -5.11
CA GLY A 90 8.38 23.43 -5.68
C GLY A 90 7.10 23.47 -4.83
N LEU A 91 7.19 23.10 -3.55
CA LEU A 91 6.08 23.14 -2.61
C LEU A 91 5.94 24.53 -1.98
N ALA A 92 4.73 25.05 -1.98
CA ALA A 92 4.35 26.28 -1.29
C ALA A 92 4.71 26.19 0.20
N SER A 93 5.55 27.12 0.68
CA SER A 93 5.93 27.23 2.11
C SER A 93 5.33 28.47 2.79
N ASP A 94 4.48 29.19 2.07
CA ASP A 94 3.71 30.35 2.52
C ASP A 94 2.32 29.96 3.06
N LEU A 95 1.94 28.68 2.97
CA LEU A 95 0.67 28.16 3.46
C LEU A 95 0.89 26.98 4.43
N CYS A 96 0.07 26.95 5.48
CA CYS A 96 -0.02 25.84 6.41
C CYS A 96 -1.49 25.45 6.65
N PHE A 97 -1.68 24.25 7.21
CA PHE A 97 -3.00 23.74 7.57
C PHE A 97 -3.08 23.40 9.05
N HIS A 98 -4.18 23.77 9.69
CA HIS A 98 -4.64 23.15 10.93
C HIS A 98 -5.38 21.85 10.59
N TYR A 99 -5.35 20.88 11.50
CA TYR A 99 -6.00 19.58 11.28
C TYR A 99 -7.50 19.76 11.00
N ASP A 100 -8.21 20.48 11.89
CA ASP A 100 -9.65 20.73 11.74
C ASP A 100 -9.95 21.54 10.48
N SER A 101 -9.18 22.60 10.21
CA SER A 101 -9.36 23.43 9.01
C SER A 101 -9.25 22.63 7.72
N ARG A 102 -8.45 21.56 7.72
CA ARG A 102 -8.31 20.68 6.57
C ARG A 102 -9.37 19.58 6.53
N PHE A 103 -9.58 18.86 7.64
CA PHE A 103 -10.33 17.59 7.62
C PHE A 103 -11.80 17.71 8.03
N LYS A 104 -12.18 18.71 8.84
CA LYS A 104 -13.57 18.92 9.25
C LYS A 104 -14.54 19.10 8.07
N PRO A 105 -14.17 19.73 6.94
CA PRO A 105 -15.03 19.75 5.77
C PRO A 105 -15.40 18.35 5.24
N TYR A 106 -14.58 17.33 5.48
CA TYR A 106 -14.76 15.95 5.01
C TYR A 106 -15.47 15.03 6.01
N ASP A 107 -15.90 15.56 7.16
CA ASP A 107 -16.68 14.82 8.13
C ASP A 107 -18.08 14.43 7.57
N GLY A 108 -18.73 13.44 8.17
CA GLY A 108 -19.98 12.82 7.68
C GLY A 108 -21.17 13.78 7.56
N GLY A 109 -21.16 14.92 8.24
CA GLY A 109 -22.19 15.95 8.09
C GLY A 109 -22.19 16.64 6.72
N THR A 110 -21.02 16.78 6.09
CA THR A 110 -20.88 17.45 4.79
C THR A 110 -21.26 16.50 3.65
N GLY A 111 -22.07 16.98 2.70
CA GLY A 111 -22.51 16.17 1.56
C GLY A 111 -23.47 15.02 1.93
N GLY A 112 -23.97 14.97 3.17
CA GLY A 112 -24.94 13.97 3.63
C GLY A 112 -24.37 12.58 3.90
N ASN A 113 -23.05 12.44 4.02
CA ASN A 113 -22.35 11.16 4.17
C ASN A 113 -22.41 10.58 5.59
N THR A 114 -23.63 10.35 6.08
CA THR A 114 -23.95 10.12 7.50
C THR A 114 -24.22 8.65 7.86
N TYR A 115 -24.09 7.72 6.92
CA TYR A 115 -24.44 6.30 7.15
C TYR A 115 -23.79 5.66 8.39
N ILE A 116 -22.51 5.96 8.69
CA ILE A 116 -21.83 5.45 9.88
C ILE A 116 -22.45 6.06 11.14
N THR A 117 -22.58 7.38 11.18
CA THR A 117 -23.16 8.10 12.33
C THR A 117 -24.60 7.66 12.58
N ARG A 118 -25.41 7.50 11.54
CA ARG A 118 -26.78 6.98 11.65
C ARG A 118 -26.82 5.53 12.15
N ALA A 119 -25.87 4.69 11.74
CA ALA A 119 -25.76 3.35 12.30
C ALA A 119 -25.40 3.40 13.80
N GLN A 120 -24.48 4.27 14.22
CA GLN A 120 -24.16 4.49 15.63
C GLN A 120 -25.37 4.97 16.44
N GLU A 121 -26.13 5.95 15.92
CA GLU A 121 -27.35 6.46 16.54
C GLU A 121 -28.40 5.36 16.73
N GLN A 122 -28.60 4.51 15.71
CA GLN A 122 -29.54 3.39 15.77
C GLN A 122 -29.13 2.34 16.81
N LEU A 123 -27.83 2.11 16.94
CA LEU A 123 -27.27 1.27 17.99
C LEU A 123 -27.19 1.96 19.37
N ALA A 124 -27.58 3.23 19.48
CA ALA A 124 -27.42 4.06 20.67
C ALA A 124 -25.97 4.06 21.22
N LEU A 125 -25.00 4.13 20.30
CA LEU A 125 -23.58 4.27 20.60
C LEU A 125 -23.22 5.76 20.78
N PRO A 126 -22.48 6.13 21.82
CA PRO A 126 -21.88 7.46 21.92
C PRO A 126 -20.98 7.78 20.72
N SER A 127 -20.91 9.04 20.32
CA SER A 127 -20.01 9.50 19.24
C SER A 127 -18.52 9.31 19.54
N SER A 128 -18.16 9.15 20.82
CA SER A 128 -16.80 8.86 21.27
C SER A 128 -16.38 7.39 21.05
N VAL A 129 -17.31 6.49 20.72
CA VAL A 129 -17.00 5.08 20.46
C VAL A 129 -16.20 4.97 19.16
N ALA A 130 -15.08 4.26 19.23
CA ALA A 130 -14.22 4.02 18.08
C ALA A 130 -14.97 3.29 16.96
N ILE A 131 -14.66 3.65 15.71
CA ILE A 131 -15.15 2.93 14.54
C ILE A 131 -14.45 1.57 14.49
N THR A 132 -15.23 0.49 14.56
CA THR A 132 -14.72 -0.89 14.49
C THR A 132 -15.10 -1.55 13.16
N GLY A 133 -14.43 -2.65 12.81
CA GLY A 133 -14.77 -3.43 11.62
C GLY A 133 -16.23 -3.94 11.61
N ASP A 134 -16.77 -4.32 12.78
CA ASP A 134 -18.16 -4.77 12.90
C ASP A 134 -19.16 -3.61 12.74
N LEU A 135 -18.82 -2.42 13.23
CA LEU A 135 -19.61 -1.21 12.97
C LEU A 135 -19.62 -0.87 11.49
N ILE A 136 -18.46 -0.90 10.82
CA ILE A 136 -18.35 -0.68 9.38
C ILE A 136 -19.18 -1.71 8.62
N TRP A 137 -19.08 -3.00 8.98
CA TRP A 137 -19.84 -4.06 8.35
C TRP A 137 -21.36 -3.82 8.44
N LEU A 138 -21.86 -3.46 9.63
CA LEU A 138 -23.29 -3.19 9.82
C LEU A 138 -23.73 -1.90 9.11
N ALA A 139 -22.96 -0.82 9.21
CA ALA A 139 -23.26 0.45 8.55
C ALA A 139 -23.31 0.27 7.03
N ASN A 140 -22.40 -0.52 6.48
CA ASN A 140 -22.40 -0.90 5.07
C ASN A 140 -23.62 -1.74 4.69
N LEU A 141 -24.02 -2.72 5.51
CA LEU A 141 -25.23 -3.52 5.27
C LEU A 141 -26.49 -2.63 5.21
N LEU A 142 -26.62 -1.71 6.17
CA LEU A 142 -27.75 -0.78 6.23
C LEU A 142 -27.76 0.18 5.04
N ALA A 143 -26.61 0.76 4.69
CA ALA A 143 -26.47 1.67 3.55
C ALA A 143 -26.69 0.99 2.19
N GLU A 144 -26.33 -0.29 2.06
CA GLU A 144 -26.56 -1.08 0.85
C GLU A 144 -28.06 -1.30 0.59
N HIS A 145 -28.85 -1.56 1.64
CA HIS A 145 -30.25 -1.92 1.52
C HIS A 145 -31.23 -0.75 1.74
N GLU A 146 -30.82 0.27 2.50
CA GLU A 146 -31.62 1.46 2.81
C GLU A 146 -30.83 2.76 2.56
N PRO A 147 -30.39 3.06 1.32
CA PRO A 147 -29.52 4.20 1.04
C PRO A 147 -30.17 5.56 1.35
N LYS A 148 -31.51 5.64 1.42
CA LYS A 148 -32.23 6.86 1.84
C LYS A 148 -32.14 7.09 3.35
N SER A 149 -32.22 6.01 4.14
CA SER A 149 -32.12 6.05 5.60
C SER A 149 -30.66 6.19 6.04
N TYR A 150 -29.72 5.66 5.28
CA TYR A 150 -28.28 5.65 5.55
C TYR A 150 -27.51 6.21 4.33
N PRO A 151 -27.61 7.53 4.09
CA PRO A 151 -27.00 8.15 2.92
C PRO A 151 -25.48 8.11 3.00
N HIS A 152 -24.87 7.83 1.85
CA HIS A 152 -23.43 7.85 1.61
C HIS A 152 -23.15 8.54 0.28
N VAL A 153 -21.94 9.08 0.15
CA VAL A 153 -21.51 9.74 -1.10
C VAL A 153 -21.06 8.67 -2.09
N ASP A 154 -21.48 8.83 -3.35
CA ASP A 154 -20.88 8.12 -4.48
C ASP A 154 -19.74 8.96 -5.06
N TRP A 155 -18.50 8.55 -4.77
CA TRP A 155 -17.31 9.26 -5.25
C TRP A 155 -17.10 9.17 -6.76
N THR A 156 -17.88 8.37 -7.49
CA THR A 156 -17.86 8.31 -8.96
C THR A 156 -18.86 9.26 -9.63
N ASP A 157 -19.82 9.81 -8.88
CA ASP A 157 -20.86 10.71 -9.43
C ASP A 157 -20.25 12.04 -9.92
N ALA A 158 -20.19 12.23 -11.24
CA ALA A 158 -19.63 13.43 -11.89
C ALA A 158 -20.35 14.73 -11.49
N THR A 159 -21.61 14.64 -11.06
CA THR A 159 -22.40 15.80 -10.66
C THR A 159 -22.01 16.33 -9.27
N LEU A 160 -21.21 15.59 -8.49
CA LEU A 160 -20.80 15.99 -7.15
C LEU A 160 -20.11 17.37 -7.12
N LEU A 161 -19.27 17.67 -8.12
CA LEU A 161 -18.62 18.99 -8.26
C LEU A 161 -19.63 20.09 -8.57
N SER A 162 -20.63 19.80 -9.41
CA SER A 162 -21.66 20.79 -9.80
C SER A 162 -22.57 21.17 -8.63
N ARG A 163 -22.71 20.32 -7.61
CA ARG A 163 -23.50 20.63 -6.39
C ARG A 163 -22.76 21.55 -5.42
N CYS A 164 -21.52 21.93 -5.72
CA CYS A 164 -20.71 22.80 -4.90
C CYS A 164 -20.68 24.23 -5.43
N ASP A 165 -21.54 25.10 -4.88
CA ASP A 165 -21.68 26.51 -5.27
C ASP A 165 -20.35 27.29 -5.15
N ALA A 166 -19.55 26.99 -4.12
CA ALA A 166 -18.25 27.62 -3.92
C ALA A 166 -17.22 27.23 -5.01
N MET A 167 -17.41 26.10 -5.69
CA MET A 167 -16.61 25.72 -6.86
C MET A 167 -17.10 26.40 -8.14
N GLN A 168 -18.41 26.67 -8.25
CA GLN A 168 -18.96 27.46 -9.35
C GLN A 168 -18.53 28.93 -9.28
N ALA A 169 -18.37 29.47 -8.07
CA ALA A 169 -17.97 30.86 -7.83
C ALA A 169 -16.45 31.11 -7.94
N ARG A 170 -15.61 30.08 -8.06
CA ARG A 170 -14.18 30.27 -8.31
C ARG A 170 -14.03 30.91 -9.70
N PRO A 171 -13.37 32.07 -9.82
CA PRO A 171 -13.06 32.63 -11.13
C PRO A 171 -12.39 31.54 -11.96
N SER A 172 -12.85 31.34 -13.19
CA SER A 172 -12.05 30.67 -14.20
C SER A 172 -10.78 31.48 -14.37
N ALA A 173 -9.76 31.16 -13.58
CA ALA A 173 -8.40 31.55 -13.90
C ALA A 173 -8.16 31.04 -15.33
N THR A 174 -8.02 32.02 -16.23
CA THR A 174 -7.98 31.97 -17.69
C THR A 174 -9.26 31.53 -18.40
N ALA A 175 -10.09 32.52 -18.73
CA ALA A 175 -10.83 32.56 -20.00
C ALA A 175 -9.90 32.77 -21.23
N ASP A 176 -8.58 32.82 -21.01
CA ASP A 176 -7.53 32.94 -22.04
C ASP A 176 -6.88 31.59 -22.40
N ALA A 177 -7.33 30.47 -21.81
CA ALA A 177 -7.01 29.17 -22.36
C ALA A 177 -8.02 28.91 -23.48
N GLU A 178 -7.62 29.23 -24.71
CA GLU A 178 -8.24 28.69 -25.93
C GLU A 178 -8.62 27.23 -25.66
N PRO A 179 -9.87 26.81 -25.92
CA PRO A 179 -10.21 25.40 -25.83
C PRO A 179 -9.26 24.70 -26.78
N PHE A 180 -8.28 23.95 -26.22
CA PHE A 180 -7.44 23.05 -27.00
C PHE A 180 -8.38 22.01 -27.60
N MET A 181 -8.95 22.33 -28.75
CA MET A 181 -9.88 21.49 -29.48
C MET A 181 -9.15 20.20 -29.81
N GLY A 182 -9.51 19.12 -29.11
CA GLY A 182 -9.18 17.74 -29.50
C GLY A 182 -8.04 17.04 -28.76
N VAL A 183 -7.33 17.68 -27.83
CA VAL A 183 -6.32 16.94 -27.01
C VAL A 183 -6.97 16.50 -25.70
N GLN A 184 -7.29 15.21 -25.59
CA GLN A 184 -7.68 14.60 -24.32
C GLN A 184 -6.58 14.81 -23.29
N ARG A 185 -6.93 15.29 -22.09
CA ARG A 185 -5.95 15.46 -21.01
C ARG A 185 -5.37 14.10 -20.61
N PRO A 186 -4.06 14.00 -20.37
CA PRO A 186 -3.45 12.81 -19.79
C PRO A 186 -4.21 12.34 -18.55
N ARG A 187 -4.46 11.04 -18.42
CA ARG A 187 -5.09 10.47 -17.22
C ARG A 187 -4.04 9.77 -16.36
N VAL A 188 -4.10 10.00 -15.06
CA VAL A 188 -3.22 9.41 -14.06
C VAL A 188 -4.06 8.64 -13.05
N ALA A 189 -3.71 7.39 -12.76
CA ALA A 189 -4.34 6.63 -11.69
C ALA A 189 -3.58 6.85 -10.38
N PHE A 190 -4.25 7.40 -9.36
CA PHE A 190 -3.74 7.41 -8.00
C PHE A 190 -4.20 6.15 -7.27
N VAL A 191 -3.31 5.16 -7.14
CA VAL A 191 -3.63 3.82 -6.63
C VAL A 191 -3.22 3.70 -5.17
N VAL A 192 -4.20 3.76 -4.28
CA VAL A 192 -4.04 3.54 -2.84
C VAL A 192 -4.01 2.04 -2.57
N ARG A 193 -2.91 1.53 -2.03
CA ARG A 193 -2.83 0.14 -1.58
C ARG A 193 -3.54 -0.04 -0.25
N CYS A 194 -4.45 -1.00 -0.20
CA CYS A 194 -5.16 -1.40 1.00
C CYS A 194 -5.15 -2.93 1.13
N TYR A 195 -5.53 -3.45 2.29
CA TYR A 195 -5.63 -4.88 2.55
C TYR A 195 -6.87 -5.21 3.37
N GLN A 196 -7.38 -6.44 3.21
CA GLN A 196 -8.44 -6.98 4.03
C GLN A 196 -8.08 -6.90 5.52
N ASP A 197 -9.07 -6.57 6.36
CA ASP A 197 -8.93 -6.31 7.80
C ASP A 197 -8.12 -5.04 8.15
N PHE A 198 -7.98 -4.09 7.22
CA PHE A 198 -7.51 -2.75 7.53
C PHE A 198 -8.41 -2.08 8.59
N ASN A 199 -7.79 -1.48 9.61
CA ASN A 199 -8.51 -0.84 10.71
C ASN A 199 -8.99 0.56 10.32
N TRP A 200 -10.24 0.67 9.87
CA TRP A 200 -10.85 1.93 9.49
C TRP A 200 -11.20 2.80 10.70
N SER A 201 -10.39 3.81 10.95
CA SER A 201 -10.68 4.89 11.89
C SER A 201 -11.41 6.04 11.19
N HIS A 202 -12.02 6.93 11.98
CA HIS A 202 -12.59 8.18 11.46
C HIS A 202 -11.54 8.99 10.68
N ASP A 203 -10.31 9.06 11.21
CA ASP A 203 -9.16 9.71 10.58
C ASP A 203 -8.84 9.13 9.19
N ALA A 204 -8.76 7.80 9.07
CA ALA A 204 -8.50 7.14 7.80
C ALA A 204 -9.58 7.45 6.75
N ILE A 205 -10.84 7.53 7.19
CA ILE A 205 -11.99 7.87 6.32
C ILE A 205 -11.87 9.31 5.84
N VAL A 206 -11.76 10.29 6.73
CA VAL A 206 -11.71 11.71 6.32
C VAL A 206 -10.48 12.04 5.48
N HIS A 207 -9.36 11.36 5.72
CA HIS A 207 -8.16 11.52 4.90
C HIS A 207 -8.35 10.97 3.49
N LEU A 208 -8.99 9.80 3.33
CA LEU A 208 -9.29 9.26 2.00
C LEU A 208 -10.33 10.10 1.25
N ARG A 209 -11.35 10.62 1.95
CA ARG A 209 -12.29 11.61 1.39
C ARG A 209 -11.57 12.87 0.90
N ALA A 210 -10.64 13.40 1.71
CA ALA A 210 -9.83 14.55 1.35
C ALA A 210 -8.99 14.27 0.10
N LEU A 211 -8.29 13.13 0.05
CA LEU A 211 -7.50 12.73 -1.11
C LEU A 211 -8.34 12.65 -2.38
N VAL A 212 -9.49 11.95 -2.33
CA VAL A 212 -10.39 11.80 -3.49
C VAL A 212 -10.88 13.16 -3.97
N TRP A 213 -11.35 13.99 -3.05
CA TRP A 213 -11.91 15.30 -3.40
C TRP A 213 -10.86 16.30 -3.88
N GLU A 214 -9.71 16.41 -3.19
CA GLU A 214 -8.62 17.32 -3.55
C GLU A 214 -8.14 17.05 -4.97
N LEU A 215 -7.99 15.77 -5.35
CA LEU A 215 -7.56 15.39 -6.70
C LEU A 215 -8.67 15.61 -7.74
N ARG A 216 -9.92 15.25 -7.43
CA ARG A 216 -11.06 15.40 -8.34
C ARG A 216 -11.41 16.86 -8.63
N SER A 217 -11.25 17.74 -7.64
CA SER A 217 -11.56 19.16 -7.74
C SER A 217 -10.38 20.02 -8.21
N SER A 218 -9.22 19.39 -8.45
CA SER A 218 -7.99 20.07 -8.83
C SER A 218 -8.03 20.62 -10.27
N LYS A 219 -7.20 21.63 -10.53
CA LYS A 219 -6.95 22.18 -11.87
C LYS A 219 -5.56 21.77 -12.37
N LEU A 220 -5.27 20.46 -12.30
CA LEU A 220 -4.01 19.92 -12.82
C LEU A 220 -4.04 19.89 -14.37
N GLU A 221 -2.86 19.87 -14.98
CA GLU A 221 -2.69 19.69 -16.45
C GLU A 221 -3.08 18.28 -16.93
N PHE A 222 -3.48 17.41 -16.01
CA PHE A 222 -3.86 16.02 -16.22
C PHE A 222 -5.04 15.66 -15.31
N GLU A 223 -5.84 14.69 -15.71
CA GLU A 223 -6.95 14.17 -14.93
C GLU A 223 -6.46 13.06 -14.00
N VAL A 224 -7.00 13.00 -12.79
CA VAL A 224 -6.59 12.03 -11.77
C VAL A 224 -7.79 11.22 -11.31
N ASP A 225 -7.71 9.91 -11.51
CA ASP A 225 -8.70 8.96 -10.99
C ASP A 225 -8.11 8.22 -9.79
N VAL A 226 -8.85 8.17 -8.69
CA VAL A 226 -8.42 7.49 -7.46
C VAL A 226 -8.94 6.06 -7.45
N HIS A 227 -8.04 5.11 -7.20
CA HIS A 227 -8.34 3.69 -7.10
C HIS A 227 -7.84 3.14 -5.77
N ILE A 228 -8.52 2.12 -5.25
CA ILE A 228 -8.09 1.37 -4.06
C ILE A 228 -7.79 -0.05 -4.50
N LEU A 229 -6.52 -0.43 -4.44
CA LEU A 229 -6.09 -1.78 -4.77
C LEU A 229 -6.09 -2.62 -3.48
N LEU A 230 -7.15 -3.40 -3.28
CA LEU A 230 -7.42 -4.13 -2.03
C LEU A 230 -6.97 -5.59 -2.13
N GLU A 231 -5.98 -5.96 -1.32
CA GLU A 231 -5.56 -7.35 -1.16
C GLU A 231 -6.61 -8.13 -0.35
N VAL A 232 -7.22 -9.14 -0.97
CA VAL A 232 -7.99 -10.17 -0.27
C VAL A 232 -6.98 -11.14 0.35
N LYS A 233 -6.92 -11.23 1.68
CA LYS A 233 -5.94 -12.08 2.38
C LYS A 233 -6.45 -13.50 2.60
N ASP A 234 -7.76 -13.64 2.80
CA ASP A 234 -8.35 -14.94 3.08
C ASP A 234 -8.49 -15.78 1.80
N ALA A 235 -7.67 -16.82 1.71
CA ALA A 235 -7.66 -17.76 0.58
C ALA A 235 -9.00 -18.49 0.40
N ALA A 236 -9.76 -18.72 1.48
CA ALA A 236 -11.04 -19.44 1.43
C ALA A 236 -12.11 -18.65 0.65
N VAL A 237 -11.98 -17.33 0.56
CA VAL A 237 -12.95 -16.45 -0.11
C VAL A 237 -12.41 -15.78 -1.36
N SER A 238 -11.14 -16.04 -1.72
CA SER A 238 -10.50 -15.49 -2.92
C SER A 238 -11.34 -15.69 -4.19
N ALA A 239 -11.84 -16.90 -4.44
CA ALA A 239 -12.70 -17.18 -5.60
C ALA A 239 -14.03 -16.38 -5.58
N SER A 240 -14.52 -15.97 -4.41
CA SER A 240 -15.74 -15.16 -4.29
C SER A 240 -15.58 -13.75 -4.88
N MET A 241 -14.35 -13.23 -4.99
CA MET A 241 -14.08 -11.89 -5.50
C MET A 241 -14.49 -11.68 -6.96
N PHE A 242 -14.60 -12.77 -7.74
CA PHE A 242 -14.99 -12.74 -9.15
C PHE A 242 -16.52 -12.72 -9.38
N SER A 243 -17.32 -12.90 -8.34
CA SER A 243 -18.78 -12.82 -8.43
C SER A 243 -19.27 -11.50 -7.81
N ASN A 244 -20.29 -10.86 -8.39
CA ASN A 244 -20.82 -9.60 -7.84
C ASN A 244 -21.26 -9.76 -6.36
N GLY A 245 -21.99 -10.84 -6.05
CA GLY A 245 -22.43 -11.12 -4.68
C GLY A 245 -21.27 -11.39 -3.71
N GLY A 246 -20.23 -12.11 -4.14
CA GLY A 246 -19.05 -12.39 -3.32
C GLY A 246 -18.15 -11.17 -3.14
N ARG A 247 -17.92 -10.39 -4.20
CA ARG A 247 -17.24 -9.09 -4.16
C ARG A 247 -17.89 -8.17 -3.12
N LYS A 248 -19.22 -8.00 -3.16
CA LYS A 248 -19.93 -7.18 -2.17
C LYS A 248 -19.76 -7.69 -0.73
N ARG A 249 -19.76 -9.01 -0.50
CA ARG A 249 -19.48 -9.57 0.84
C ARG A 249 -18.09 -9.23 1.35
N ILE A 250 -17.07 -9.35 0.49
CA ILE A 250 -15.69 -8.98 0.83
C ILE A 250 -15.61 -7.49 1.18
N LEU A 251 -16.16 -6.63 0.32
CA LEU A 251 -16.16 -5.18 0.53
C LEU A 251 -16.92 -4.77 1.79
N ARG A 252 -18.01 -5.47 2.15
CA ARG A 252 -18.85 -5.15 3.32
C ARG A 252 -18.06 -5.05 4.62
N GLY A 253 -17.14 -5.96 4.89
CA GLY A 253 -16.30 -5.86 6.09
C GLY A 253 -14.93 -5.24 5.87
N SER A 254 -14.53 -5.01 4.61
CA SER A 254 -13.15 -4.58 4.32
C SER A 254 -13.02 -3.09 4.01
N VAL A 255 -14.05 -2.43 3.51
CA VAL A 255 -13.99 -1.03 3.04
C VAL A 255 -15.30 -0.30 3.33
N PRO A 256 -15.31 0.97 3.78
CA PRO A 256 -16.51 1.77 3.91
C PRO A 256 -17.28 1.90 2.57
N ILE A 257 -18.62 1.80 2.59
CA ILE A 257 -19.46 1.66 1.38
C ILE A 257 -19.26 2.77 0.34
N GLU A 258 -19.00 4.00 0.79
CA GLU A 258 -18.73 5.14 -0.08
C GLU A 258 -17.58 4.89 -1.06
N PHE A 259 -16.58 4.10 -0.68
CA PHE A 259 -15.40 3.85 -1.51
C PHE A 259 -15.49 2.59 -2.37
N TRP A 260 -16.52 1.76 -2.23
CA TRP A 260 -16.64 0.49 -2.97
C TRP A 260 -16.50 0.63 -4.50
N PRO A 261 -17.04 1.68 -5.15
CA PRO A 261 -16.87 1.87 -6.58
C PRO A 261 -15.41 2.07 -7.00
N LEU A 262 -14.54 2.54 -6.10
CA LEU A 262 -13.12 2.80 -6.36
C LEU A 262 -12.22 1.57 -6.18
N VAL A 263 -12.76 0.43 -5.70
CA VAL A 263 -11.96 -0.71 -5.27
C VAL A 263 -11.71 -1.71 -6.40
N THR A 264 -10.46 -2.07 -6.65
CA THR A 264 -10.07 -3.25 -7.41
C THR A 264 -9.58 -4.32 -6.43
N LEU A 265 -10.23 -5.49 -6.45
CA LEU A 265 -9.85 -6.63 -5.60
C LEU A 265 -8.76 -7.45 -6.30
N TRP A 266 -7.79 -7.92 -5.52
CA TRP A 266 -6.80 -8.89 -6.00
C TRP A 266 -6.43 -9.87 -4.88
N HIS A 267 -5.81 -10.99 -5.26
CA HIS A 267 -5.34 -12.00 -4.32
C HIS A 267 -3.96 -12.53 -4.73
N GLU A 268 -3.18 -12.99 -3.75
CA GLU A 268 -1.82 -13.51 -3.98
C GLU A 268 -1.79 -14.67 -4.98
N GLN A 269 -2.69 -15.66 -4.86
CA GLN A 269 -2.72 -16.82 -5.74
C GLN A 269 -2.91 -16.41 -7.20
N GLU A 270 -3.63 -15.32 -7.43
CA GLU A 270 -3.83 -14.80 -8.77
C GLU A 270 -2.54 -14.20 -9.33
N MET A 271 -1.75 -13.50 -8.49
CA MET A 271 -0.43 -13.01 -8.85
C MET A 271 0.54 -14.17 -9.11
N LEU A 272 0.51 -15.23 -8.31
CA LEU A 272 1.33 -16.43 -8.51
C LEU A 272 0.97 -17.19 -9.79
N LEU A 273 -0.29 -17.16 -10.22
CA LEU A 273 -0.72 -17.73 -11.49
C LEU A 273 -0.26 -16.88 -12.69
N ARG A 274 -0.22 -15.56 -12.52
CA ARG A 274 0.16 -14.62 -13.58
C ARG A 274 1.68 -14.49 -13.76
N TYR A 275 2.41 -14.45 -12.65
CA TYR A 275 3.85 -14.17 -12.64
C TYR A 275 4.62 -15.43 -12.24
N PRO A 276 5.45 -16.01 -13.14
CA PRO A 276 6.27 -17.17 -12.84
C PRO A 276 7.49 -16.77 -12.00
N LEU A 277 7.25 -16.35 -10.76
CA LEU A 277 8.31 -15.92 -9.84
C LEU A 277 9.18 -17.13 -9.45
N GLY A 278 10.36 -17.25 -10.07
CA GLY A 278 11.31 -18.32 -9.79
C GLY A 278 12.40 -17.90 -8.80
N GLY A 279 12.77 -18.80 -7.87
CA GLY A 279 13.94 -18.64 -7.00
C GLY A 279 13.65 -18.89 -5.51
N ASP A 280 14.71 -18.93 -4.70
CA ASP A 280 14.62 -19.23 -3.27
C ASP A 280 14.19 -17.97 -2.50
N PHE A 281 12.92 -17.93 -2.11
CA PHE A 281 12.44 -16.97 -1.11
C PHE A 281 12.94 -17.35 0.27
N ARG A 282 13.15 -16.36 1.14
CA ARG A 282 13.43 -16.66 2.55
C ARG A 282 12.24 -17.42 3.16
N PRO A 283 12.51 -18.39 4.05
CA PRO A 283 11.45 -19.10 4.75
C PRO A 283 10.46 -18.15 5.43
N GLY A 284 9.16 -18.37 5.19
CA GLY A 284 8.07 -17.56 5.75
C GLY A 284 7.73 -16.30 4.95
N ILE A 285 8.40 -16.03 3.82
CA ILE A 285 8.06 -14.92 2.94
C ILE A 285 7.29 -15.45 1.74
N ARG A 286 6.12 -14.87 1.51
CA ARG A 286 5.27 -15.16 0.37
C ARG A 286 5.68 -14.30 -0.82
N GLY A 287 5.90 -14.94 -1.97
CA GLY A 287 6.56 -14.30 -3.12
C GLY A 287 5.74 -13.20 -3.79
N ALA A 288 4.42 -13.23 -3.66
CA ALA A 288 3.50 -12.34 -4.38
C ALA A 288 2.51 -11.57 -3.47
N ASP A 289 2.71 -11.60 -2.16
CA ASP A 289 1.85 -10.86 -1.23
C ASP A 289 2.18 -9.35 -1.19
N SER A 290 1.36 -8.58 -0.50
CA SER A 290 1.54 -7.12 -0.41
C SER A 290 2.83 -6.66 0.29
N TYR A 291 3.57 -7.56 0.94
CA TYR A 291 4.83 -7.23 1.59
C TYR A 291 6.00 -7.31 0.61
N ARG A 292 6.11 -8.40 -0.16
CA ARG A 292 7.22 -8.59 -1.11
C ARG A 292 6.86 -8.23 -2.55
N GLY A 293 5.67 -8.60 -3.01
CA GLY A 293 5.21 -8.50 -4.39
C GLY A 293 4.27 -7.33 -4.66
N CYS A 294 4.32 -6.29 -3.84
CA CYS A 294 3.38 -5.17 -3.83
C CYS A 294 3.20 -4.39 -5.14
N LEU A 295 4.14 -4.48 -6.10
CA LEU A 295 3.99 -3.87 -7.43
C LEU A 295 3.38 -4.84 -8.47
N LEU A 296 3.33 -6.15 -8.20
CA LEU A 296 2.70 -7.14 -9.09
C LEU A 296 1.21 -6.85 -9.34
N PRO A 297 0.37 -6.55 -8.34
CA PRO A 297 -1.02 -6.20 -8.61
C PRO A 297 -1.16 -4.84 -9.31
N LEU A 298 -0.20 -3.92 -9.11
CA LEU A 298 -0.17 -2.64 -9.83
C LEU A 298 0.16 -2.83 -11.32
N GLN A 299 1.06 -3.77 -11.64
CA GLN A 299 1.39 -4.14 -13.02
C GLN A 299 0.16 -4.70 -13.75
N ARG A 300 -0.54 -5.65 -13.11
CA ARG A 300 -1.83 -6.18 -13.63
C ARG A 300 -2.84 -5.06 -13.83
N PHE A 301 -3.00 -4.19 -12.85
CA PHE A 301 -3.93 -3.05 -12.93
C PHE A 301 -3.60 -2.17 -14.16
N ALA A 302 -2.33 -1.89 -14.45
CA ALA A 302 -1.95 -1.09 -15.62
C ALA A 302 -2.23 -1.77 -16.97
N VAL A 303 -2.21 -3.11 -17.01
CA VAL A 303 -2.62 -3.89 -18.19
C VAL A 303 -4.14 -3.80 -18.39
N GLU A 304 -4.91 -3.92 -17.31
CA GLU A 304 -6.38 -3.87 -17.34
C GLU A 304 -6.94 -2.46 -17.57
N HIS A 305 -6.14 -1.43 -17.28
CA HIS A 305 -6.50 -0.02 -17.44
C HIS A 305 -5.58 0.70 -18.45
N PRO A 306 -5.79 0.49 -19.76
CA PRO A 306 -4.99 1.14 -20.80
C PRO A 306 -5.15 2.65 -20.90
N GLU A 307 -6.20 3.22 -20.30
CA GLU A 307 -6.54 4.64 -20.32
C GLU A 307 -5.57 5.54 -19.55
N TYR A 308 -4.74 5.00 -18.64
CA TYR A 308 -3.81 5.78 -17.83
C TYR A 308 -2.42 5.89 -18.45
N GLU A 309 -1.90 7.11 -18.55
CA GLU A 309 -0.53 7.41 -18.96
C GLU A 309 0.49 7.17 -17.83
N SER A 310 0.04 7.27 -16.57
CA SER A 310 0.87 7.05 -15.40
C SER A 310 0.06 6.54 -14.22
N LEU A 311 0.73 5.88 -13.29
CA LEU A 311 0.17 5.34 -12.07
C LEU A 311 1.00 5.82 -10.88
N ILE A 312 0.33 6.20 -9.80
CA ILE A 312 0.96 6.52 -8.53
C ILE A 312 0.63 5.38 -7.57
N ASN A 313 1.64 4.68 -7.06
CA ASN A 313 1.48 3.74 -5.97
C ASN A 313 1.56 4.48 -4.65
N TRP A 314 0.54 4.35 -3.79
CA TRP A 314 0.48 5.05 -2.51
C TRP A 314 0.08 4.12 -1.37
N GLU A 315 0.80 4.17 -0.25
CA GLU A 315 0.48 3.40 0.95
C GLU A 315 -0.61 4.11 1.76
N ILE A 316 -1.66 3.38 2.16
CA ILE A 316 -2.81 3.95 2.90
C ILE A 316 -2.43 4.55 4.27
N ASP A 317 -1.29 4.18 4.85
CA ASP A 317 -0.75 4.73 6.11
C ASP A 317 0.25 5.87 5.89
N THR A 318 0.42 6.36 4.66
CA THR A 318 1.14 7.60 4.39
C THR A 318 0.19 8.79 4.52
N ARG A 319 0.64 9.84 5.21
CA ARG A 319 -0.07 11.13 5.32
C ARG A 319 0.77 12.22 4.69
N PHE A 320 0.12 13.10 3.94
CA PHE A 320 0.71 14.37 3.53
C PHE A 320 -0.03 15.47 4.27
N THR A 321 0.66 16.45 4.85
CA THR A 321 0.02 17.49 5.68
C THR A 321 -0.59 18.64 4.90
N HIS A 322 -0.23 18.78 3.62
CA HIS A 322 -0.82 19.73 2.67
C HIS A 322 -1.73 18.98 1.67
N THR A 323 -2.34 19.69 0.72
CA THR A 323 -3.27 19.10 -0.27
C THR A 323 -2.57 18.27 -1.35
N TYR A 324 -3.19 17.16 -1.75
CA TYR A 324 -2.63 16.18 -2.69
C TYR A 324 -2.44 16.71 -4.11
N ASP A 325 -3.31 17.61 -4.58
CA ASP A 325 -3.17 18.28 -5.87
C ASP A 325 -1.83 19.03 -5.97
N ARG A 326 -1.47 19.80 -4.94
CA ARG A 326 -0.19 20.51 -4.87
C ARG A 326 1.00 19.57 -4.81
N MET A 327 0.87 18.44 -4.14
CA MET A 327 1.93 17.42 -4.14
C MET A 327 2.19 16.90 -5.54
N LEU A 328 1.14 16.55 -6.30
CA LEU A 328 1.28 15.97 -7.64
C LEU A 328 1.79 16.99 -8.65
N GLU A 329 1.29 18.23 -8.60
CA GLU A 329 1.76 19.35 -9.42
C GLU A 329 3.26 19.59 -9.22
N SER A 330 3.67 19.70 -7.95
CA SER A 330 5.06 19.93 -7.54
C SER A 330 5.97 18.77 -7.95
N MET A 331 5.54 17.53 -7.71
CA MET A 331 6.29 16.32 -8.05
C MET A 331 6.52 16.19 -9.56
N ARG A 332 5.47 16.36 -10.37
CA ARG A 332 5.57 16.30 -11.84
C ARG A 332 6.45 17.42 -12.37
N SER A 333 6.26 18.65 -11.89
CA SER A 333 7.03 19.84 -12.28
C SER A 333 8.52 19.71 -11.96
N TYR A 334 8.85 19.27 -10.74
CA TYR A 334 10.23 19.02 -10.34
C TYR A 334 10.86 17.93 -11.21
N ALA A 335 10.18 16.80 -11.37
CA ALA A 335 10.73 15.66 -12.11
C ALA A 335 10.94 15.97 -13.59
N PHE A 336 10.10 16.83 -14.20
CA PHE A 336 10.29 17.30 -15.57
C PHE A 336 11.59 18.08 -15.74
N ARG A 337 11.91 18.98 -14.79
CA ARG A 337 13.12 19.83 -14.81
C ARG A 337 14.39 19.12 -14.32
N ALA A 338 14.25 18.13 -13.45
CA ALA A 338 15.40 17.38 -12.93
C ALA A 338 16.08 16.59 -14.04
N SER A 339 17.42 16.45 -13.96
CA SER A 339 18.14 15.49 -14.77
C SER A 339 17.78 14.07 -14.35
N ALA A 340 17.89 13.12 -15.26
CA ALA A 340 17.70 11.71 -14.97
C ALA A 340 18.85 11.19 -14.10
N GLN A 341 18.49 10.63 -12.95
CA GLN A 341 19.39 10.28 -11.86
C GLN A 341 19.72 8.79 -11.82
N THR A 342 20.77 8.44 -11.07
CA THR A 342 21.10 7.06 -10.73
C THR A 342 21.03 6.87 -9.23
N TYR A 343 22.18 6.76 -8.54
CA TYR A 343 22.21 6.81 -7.09
C TYR A 343 22.13 8.26 -6.61
N THR A 344 21.31 8.49 -5.60
CA THR A 344 21.00 9.83 -5.08
C THR A 344 21.28 9.93 -3.58
N ARG A 345 21.26 11.17 -3.09
CA ARG A 345 21.44 11.52 -1.69
C ARG A 345 20.21 12.31 -1.23
N TRP A 346 19.96 12.32 0.07
CA TRP A 346 19.05 13.28 0.67
C TRP A 346 19.67 14.67 0.55
N PRO A 347 18.97 15.67 -0.01
CA PRO A 347 19.44 17.04 0.11
C PRO A 347 19.32 17.47 1.58
N VAL A 348 20.37 18.13 2.08
CA VAL A 348 20.42 18.67 3.44
C VAL A 348 20.45 20.19 3.37
N ARG A 349 19.52 20.83 4.06
CA ARG A 349 19.40 22.30 4.09
C ARG A 349 20.68 22.92 4.65
N GLY A 350 21.18 23.97 4.00
CA GLY A 350 22.38 24.68 4.45
C GLY A 350 23.69 23.91 4.23
N HIS A 351 23.65 22.78 3.50
CA HIS A 351 24.82 22.05 3.07
C HIS A 351 24.81 21.93 1.55
N SER A 352 25.78 22.56 0.90
CA SER A 352 26.05 22.32 -0.52
C SER A 352 26.68 20.94 -0.66
N SER A 353 25.87 19.89 -0.75
CA SER A 353 26.36 18.62 -1.26
C SER A 353 26.51 18.79 -2.77
N GLU A 354 27.73 18.62 -3.29
CA GLU A 354 27.98 18.59 -4.73
C GLU A 354 27.02 17.59 -5.39
N SER A 355 26.12 18.14 -6.21
CA SER A 355 25.26 17.49 -7.22
C SER A 355 24.20 16.45 -6.76
N HIS A 356 23.00 16.69 -7.29
CA HIS A 356 21.85 15.82 -7.32
C HIS A 356 22.18 14.45 -7.93
N GLY A 357 22.61 13.51 -7.09
CA GLY A 357 23.04 12.19 -7.55
C GLY A 357 24.33 12.27 -8.36
N SER A 358 24.99 11.13 -8.55
CA SER A 358 26.06 11.06 -9.53
C SER A 358 25.43 11.31 -10.91
N GLU A 359 25.54 12.55 -11.42
CA GLU A 359 25.48 12.81 -12.85
C GLU A 359 26.60 11.95 -13.43
N LEU A 360 26.26 10.85 -14.09
CA LEU A 360 27.30 10.08 -14.79
C LEU A 360 27.82 10.98 -15.90
N ALA A 361 29.04 11.47 -15.69
CA ALA A 361 29.76 12.29 -16.66
C ALA A 361 29.68 11.66 -18.06
N GLY A 362 29.26 12.46 -19.05
CA GLY A 362 29.15 12.03 -20.44
C GLY A 362 27.83 11.36 -20.86
N ARG A 363 26.74 11.46 -20.07
CA ARG A 363 25.42 10.91 -20.42
C ARG A 363 24.33 11.97 -20.57
N ALA A 364 23.29 11.62 -21.33
CA ALA A 364 22.14 12.47 -21.59
C ALA A 364 21.40 12.87 -20.30
N LYS A 365 21.24 14.19 -20.08
CA LYS A 365 20.60 14.70 -18.85
C LYS A 365 19.10 14.43 -18.81
N CYS A 366 18.45 14.32 -19.96
CA CYS A 366 16.99 14.10 -20.09
C CYS A 366 16.14 15.12 -19.31
N ILE A 367 16.58 16.37 -19.31
CA ILE A 367 15.81 17.52 -18.82
C ILE A 367 14.67 17.79 -19.80
N ASN A 368 13.56 18.35 -19.33
CA ASN A 368 12.36 18.63 -20.12
C ASN A 368 11.71 17.37 -20.71
N LYS A 369 11.86 16.25 -19.98
CA LYS A 369 11.21 14.97 -20.26
C LYS A 369 10.43 14.55 -19.02
N SER A 370 9.20 14.07 -19.20
CA SER A 370 8.45 13.39 -18.13
C SER A 370 9.28 12.26 -17.54
N ALA A 371 9.27 12.15 -16.21
CA ALA A 371 9.95 11.07 -15.52
C ALA A 371 9.13 9.78 -15.60
N ASP A 372 9.84 8.66 -15.66
CA ASP A 372 9.25 7.33 -15.76
C ASP A 372 9.11 6.67 -14.41
N VAL A 373 10.01 7.02 -13.49
CA VAL A 373 10.03 6.56 -12.10
C VAL A 373 10.35 7.76 -11.23
N ILE A 374 9.42 8.16 -10.36
CA ILE A 374 9.66 9.15 -9.31
C ILE A 374 9.56 8.44 -7.96
N VAL A 375 10.65 8.50 -7.18
CA VAL A 375 10.71 7.94 -5.83
C VAL A 375 10.83 9.03 -4.78
N LEU A 376 10.39 8.73 -3.57
CA LEU A 376 10.38 9.67 -2.44
C LEU A 376 11.56 9.48 -1.48
N SER A 377 12.37 8.43 -1.65
CA SER A 377 13.63 8.25 -0.93
C SER A 377 14.81 8.22 -1.90
N PRO A 378 16.04 8.43 -1.42
CA PRO A 378 17.23 8.29 -2.22
C PRO A 378 17.37 6.88 -2.81
N VAL A 379 17.82 6.83 -4.05
CA VAL A 379 18.17 5.60 -4.74
C VAL A 379 19.59 5.20 -4.35
N ARG A 380 19.74 3.95 -3.93
CA ARG A 380 20.99 3.40 -3.38
C ARG A 380 21.31 2.06 -4.01
N ASN A 381 22.57 1.65 -3.90
CA ASN A 381 23.07 0.34 -4.31
C ASN A 381 22.90 -0.68 -3.18
N PRO A 382 22.05 -1.71 -3.34
CA PRO A 382 21.91 -2.75 -2.33
C PRO A 382 23.00 -3.84 -2.42
N GLN A 383 23.86 -3.87 -3.44
CA GLN A 383 24.89 -4.91 -3.59
C GLN A 383 25.97 -4.83 -2.51
N ASP A 384 26.32 -5.98 -1.93
CA ASP A 384 27.33 -6.17 -0.89
C ASP A 384 27.18 -5.19 0.29
N SER A 385 25.93 -4.85 0.61
CA SER A 385 25.59 -3.78 1.55
C SER A 385 25.15 -4.30 2.91
N GLY A 386 24.75 -5.58 3.00
CA GLY A 386 24.10 -6.14 4.16
C GLY A 386 22.66 -5.64 4.34
N TRP A 387 22.04 -5.08 3.29
CA TRP A 387 20.61 -4.80 3.27
C TRP A 387 19.82 -6.08 3.53
N TYR A 388 18.69 -5.96 4.23
CA TYR A 388 17.91 -7.15 4.56
C TYR A 388 17.47 -7.91 3.31
N TRP A 389 17.10 -7.20 2.25
CA TRP A 389 16.57 -7.70 0.97
C TRP A 389 17.58 -7.79 -0.16
N GLU A 390 18.87 -7.65 0.14
CA GLU A 390 19.94 -7.73 -0.86
C GLU A 390 19.88 -9.00 -1.72
N TYR A 391 19.38 -10.09 -1.13
CA TYR A 391 19.27 -11.41 -1.71
C TYR A 391 18.04 -11.61 -2.63
N ASP A 392 17.05 -10.72 -2.58
CA ASP A 392 15.79 -10.88 -3.33
C ASP A 392 15.97 -10.43 -4.79
N VAL A 393 16.66 -11.28 -5.55
CA VAL A 393 16.94 -11.14 -6.98
C VAL A 393 16.53 -12.45 -7.65
N GLN A 394 15.33 -12.47 -8.22
CA GLN A 394 14.63 -13.67 -8.68
C GLN A 394 14.59 -13.75 -10.20
N GLY A 395 14.70 -14.95 -10.77
CA GLY A 395 14.72 -15.18 -12.22
C GLY A 395 16.02 -14.80 -12.96
N PHE A 396 16.91 -14.03 -12.33
CA PHE A 396 18.19 -13.64 -12.91
C PHE A 396 19.24 -14.74 -12.91
N ALA A 397 20.16 -14.69 -13.89
CA ALA A 397 21.28 -15.63 -13.99
C ALA A 397 22.22 -15.60 -12.77
N SER A 398 22.42 -14.44 -12.13
CA SER A 398 23.21 -14.31 -10.90
C SER A 398 22.80 -13.09 -10.10
N MET A 399 22.59 -13.29 -8.81
CA MET A 399 22.36 -12.21 -7.84
C MET A 399 23.54 -11.23 -7.76
N GLN A 400 24.78 -11.73 -7.84
CA GLN A 400 25.98 -10.92 -7.67
C GLN A 400 26.20 -9.99 -8.88
N SER A 401 26.05 -10.50 -10.10
CA SER A 401 26.30 -9.71 -11.32
C SER A 401 25.14 -8.82 -11.73
N THR A 402 23.93 -9.06 -11.22
CA THR A 402 22.74 -8.27 -11.56
C THR A 402 22.84 -6.85 -10.99
N GLN A 403 23.09 -5.88 -11.87
CA GLN A 403 23.03 -4.46 -11.55
C GLN A 403 21.63 -4.09 -11.08
N ARG A 404 21.55 -3.42 -9.94
CA ARG A 404 20.29 -3.07 -9.31
C ARG A 404 20.41 -1.84 -8.44
N ALA A 405 19.26 -1.26 -8.14
CA ALA A 405 19.13 -0.11 -7.27
C ALA A 405 17.85 -0.26 -6.43
N ALA A 406 17.81 0.40 -5.29
CA ALA A 406 16.66 0.37 -4.39
C ALA A 406 16.40 1.75 -3.79
N SER A 407 15.13 2.04 -3.53
CA SER A 407 14.67 3.23 -2.82
C SER A 407 13.68 2.79 -1.76
N VAL A 408 14.00 3.03 -0.50
CA VAL A 408 13.16 2.60 0.63
C VAL A 408 11.82 3.33 0.64
N GLY A 409 10.74 2.60 0.93
CA GLY A 409 9.36 3.05 0.80
C GLY A 409 8.81 2.77 -0.59
N THR A 410 7.50 2.49 -0.67
CA THR A 410 6.86 2.09 -1.93
C THR A 410 5.97 3.16 -2.54
N ASN A 411 5.88 4.35 -1.93
CA ASN A 411 5.24 5.49 -2.56
C ASN A 411 6.07 5.94 -3.78
N MET A 412 5.48 5.88 -4.97
CA MET A 412 6.19 6.22 -6.21
C MET A 412 5.23 6.57 -7.35
N TRP A 413 5.70 7.39 -8.28
CA TRP A 413 5.05 7.65 -9.57
C TRP A 413 5.72 6.81 -10.65
N LEU A 414 4.93 6.08 -11.44
CA LEU A 414 5.40 5.24 -12.53
C LEU A 414 4.68 5.61 -13.83
N SER A 415 5.45 5.88 -14.88
CA SER A 415 4.86 5.99 -16.23
C SER A 415 4.29 4.66 -16.70
N ARG A 416 3.30 4.69 -17.60
CA ARG A 416 2.74 3.50 -18.23
C ARG A 416 3.83 2.60 -18.80
N ARG A 417 4.79 3.17 -19.53
CA ARG A 417 5.87 2.38 -20.13
C ARG A 417 6.78 1.73 -19.09
N ALA A 418 7.01 2.36 -17.94
CA ALA A 418 7.78 1.74 -16.85
C ALA A 418 6.99 0.59 -16.22
N VAL A 419 5.70 0.76 -15.95
CA VAL A 419 4.87 -0.31 -15.38
C VAL A 419 4.71 -1.49 -16.33
N LEU A 420 4.53 -1.24 -17.64
CA LEU A 420 4.45 -2.31 -18.64
C LEU A 420 5.79 -3.03 -18.84
N ALA A 421 6.92 -2.35 -18.68
CA ALA A 421 8.22 -3.01 -18.68
C ALA A 421 8.45 -3.83 -17.40
N LEU A 422 7.91 -3.41 -16.25
CA LEU A 422 7.88 -4.24 -15.05
C LEU A 422 7.00 -5.48 -15.24
N GLU A 423 5.81 -5.32 -15.86
CA GLU A 423 4.92 -6.43 -16.23
C GLU A 423 5.65 -7.43 -17.12
N ASP A 424 6.31 -6.98 -18.18
CA ASP A 424 7.06 -7.84 -19.10
C ASP A 424 8.18 -8.61 -18.38
N MET A 425 8.98 -7.89 -17.58
CA MET A 425 10.05 -8.48 -16.75
C MET A 425 9.49 -9.56 -15.80
N SER A 426 8.39 -9.28 -15.10
CA SER A 426 7.84 -10.21 -14.10
C SER A 426 7.02 -11.35 -14.70
N ALA A 427 6.24 -11.10 -15.76
CA ALA A 427 5.32 -12.07 -16.35
C ALA A 427 6.00 -12.96 -17.41
N ASN A 428 6.83 -12.38 -18.27
CA ASN A 428 7.42 -13.09 -19.41
C ASN A 428 8.84 -13.60 -19.10
N GLU A 429 9.66 -12.78 -18.43
CA GLU A 429 11.04 -13.17 -18.10
C GLU A 429 11.13 -13.95 -16.78
N GLY A 430 10.09 -13.86 -15.92
CA GLY A 430 10.12 -14.41 -14.56
C GLY A 430 11.11 -13.69 -13.64
N GLU A 431 11.60 -12.52 -14.06
CA GLU A 431 12.55 -11.69 -13.33
C GLU A 431 11.83 -10.79 -12.32
N SER A 432 12.30 -10.74 -11.08
CA SER A 432 11.77 -9.80 -10.09
C SER A 432 12.75 -9.46 -8.98
N PHE A 433 12.45 -8.36 -8.30
CA PHE A 433 13.17 -7.90 -7.11
C PHE A 433 12.17 -7.68 -5.97
N PHE A 434 12.67 -7.41 -4.76
CA PHE A 434 11.83 -6.84 -3.70
C PHE A 434 11.18 -5.52 -4.16
N CYS A 435 9.96 -5.23 -3.69
CA CYS A 435 9.16 -4.04 -4.01
C CYS A 435 9.95 -2.73 -4.22
N GLU A 436 10.79 -2.39 -3.24
CA GLU A 436 11.58 -1.14 -3.20
C GLU A 436 12.71 -1.10 -4.23
N ALA A 437 13.06 -2.25 -4.80
CA ALA A 437 14.12 -2.42 -5.79
C ALA A 437 13.59 -2.61 -7.22
N MET A 438 12.34 -3.02 -7.42
CA MET A 438 11.79 -3.32 -8.75
C MET A 438 11.88 -2.13 -9.73
N ALA A 439 11.17 -1.02 -9.44
CA ALA A 439 11.14 0.13 -10.33
C ALA A 439 12.50 0.86 -10.45
N PRO A 440 13.26 1.08 -9.35
CA PRO A 440 14.59 1.67 -9.48
C PRO A 440 15.57 0.80 -10.27
N SER A 441 15.55 -0.52 -10.11
CA SER A 441 16.42 -1.42 -10.86
C SER A 441 16.06 -1.48 -12.35
N LEU A 442 14.77 -1.46 -12.71
CA LEU A 442 14.35 -1.33 -14.10
C LEU A 442 14.95 -0.07 -14.74
N ALA A 443 14.82 1.07 -14.07
CA ALA A 443 15.35 2.31 -14.61
C ALA A 443 16.88 2.31 -14.69
N PHE A 444 17.55 1.77 -13.68
CA PHE A 444 19.00 1.65 -13.64
C PHE A 444 19.56 0.74 -14.73
N ARG A 445 18.89 -0.40 -15.00
CA ARG A 445 19.27 -1.38 -16.04
C ARG A 445 18.99 -0.88 -17.47
N SER A 446 18.06 0.05 -17.65
CA SER A 446 17.72 0.61 -18.98
C SER A 446 18.79 1.51 -19.58
N VAL A 447 19.92 1.70 -18.89
CA VAL A 447 21.04 2.52 -19.36
C VAL A 447 21.83 1.75 -20.42
N PRO A 448 21.81 2.17 -21.71
CA PRO A 448 22.50 1.45 -22.76
C PRO A 448 24.03 1.55 -22.62
N PRO A 449 24.79 0.52 -23.02
CA PRO A 449 26.24 0.57 -23.09
C PRO A 449 26.67 1.50 -24.25
N SER A 450 27.01 2.75 -23.90
CA SER A 450 27.78 3.75 -24.66
C SER A 450 27.81 3.63 -26.19
N ALA A 451 26.90 4.31 -26.92
CA ALA A 451 27.10 4.65 -28.34
C ALA A 451 26.03 5.56 -28.97
N SER A 452 24.88 5.80 -28.33
CA SER A 452 23.78 6.52 -29.00
C SER A 452 23.81 8.02 -28.73
N ASN A 453 23.31 8.84 -29.67
CA ASN A 453 23.21 10.29 -29.51
C ASN A 453 22.33 10.67 -28.30
N GLU A 454 22.51 11.87 -27.72
CA GLU A 454 21.84 12.29 -26.48
C GLU A 454 20.30 12.14 -26.54
N LYS A 455 19.71 12.49 -27.68
CA LYS A 455 18.27 12.41 -27.93
C LYS A 455 17.74 10.98 -27.87
N SER A 456 18.37 10.05 -28.59
CA SER A 456 18.01 8.63 -28.59
C SER A 456 18.26 7.94 -27.25
N GLN A 457 19.25 8.40 -26.46
CA GLN A 457 19.44 7.93 -25.08
C GLN A 457 18.23 8.30 -24.21
N CYS A 458 17.73 9.54 -24.33
CA CYS A 458 16.60 9.99 -23.53
C CYS A 458 15.27 9.39 -23.98
N GLU A 459 15.08 9.06 -25.26
CA GLU A 459 13.88 8.39 -25.75
C GLU A 459 13.80 6.93 -25.25
N THR A 460 14.92 6.21 -25.29
CA THR A 460 14.95 4.78 -24.94
C THR A 460 15.03 4.53 -23.43
N ARG A 461 15.89 5.23 -22.70
CA ARG A 461 16.11 4.97 -21.26
C ARG A 461 14.96 5.44 -20.38
N PHE A 462 14.72 4.77 -19.26
CA PHE A 462 13.83 5.28 -18.21
C PHE A 462 14.51 6.41 -17.43
N LYS A 463 13.81 7.53 -17.29
CA LYS A 463 14.18 8.66 -16.46
C LYS A 463 13.70 8.39 -15.03
N LEU A 464 14.65 8.13 -14.15
CA LEU A 464 14.41 8.06 -12.72
C LEU A 464 14.73 9.41 -12.06
N VAL A 465 13.89 9.83 -11.11
CA VAL A 465 14.09 11.03 -10.29
C VAL A 465 13.73 10.74 -8.84
N HIS A 466 14.57 11.19 -7.90
CA HIS A 466 14.26 11.31 -6.48
C HIS A 466 13.65 12.68 -6.21
N TYR A 467 12.40 12.70 -5.74
CA TYR A 467 11.66 13.92 -5.39
C TYR A 467 12.02 14.39 -3.96
N PRO A 468 12.63 15.58 -3.79
CA PRO A 468 13.27 16.01 -2.54
C PRO A 468 12.26 16.64 -1.57
N HIS A 469 11.19 15.92 -1.24
CA HIS A 469 10.17 16.42 -0.32
C HIS A 469 10.78 16.72 1.07
N PRO A 470 10.25 17.70 1.80
CA PRO A 470 10.70 17.99 3.16
C PRO A 470 10.49 16.80 4.09
N VAL A 471 11.44 16.58 4.99
CA VAL A 471 11.45 15.51 5.99
C VAL A 471 11.96 16.06 7.32
N ALA A 472 11.16 15.89 8.37
CA ALA A 472 11.55 16.28 9.73
C ALA A 472 12.48 15.21 10.32
N PHE A 473 13.36 15.62 11.22
CA PHE A 473 14.28 14.72 11.92
C PHE A 473 14.22 14.95 13.43
N ARG A 474 14.29 13.86 14.20
CA ARG A 474 14.09 13.89 15.66
C ARG A 474 15.13 14.72 16.40
N TYR A 475 16.36 14.76 15.91
CA TYR A 475 17.51 15.36 16.60
C TYR A 475 18.01 16.60 15.87
N GLN A 476 18.53 17.57 16.62
CA GLN A 476 19.18 18.74 16.00
C GLN A 476 20.62 18.39 15.62
N ALA A 477 21.01 18.72 14.39
CA ALA A 477 22.36 18.54 13.90
C ALA A 477 22.74 19.70 12.98
N THR A 478 24.03 20.07 12.96
CA THR A 478 24.53 21.00 11.94
C THR A 478 24.36 20.38 10.55
N PRO A 479 24.22 21.18 9.47
CA PRO A 479 24.03 20.65 8.12
C PRO A 479 25.06 19.58 7.71
N ALA A 480 26.35 19.81 7.96
CA ALA A 480 27.40 18.83 7.65
C ALA A 480 27.27 17.53 8.47
N LYS A 481 26.88 17.64 9.75
CA LYS A 481 26.67 16.46 10.60
C LYS A 481 25.43 15.68 10.18
N MET A 482 24.36 16.36 9.79
CA MET A 482 23.16 15.74 9.23
C MET A 482 23.47 15.00 7.92
N ASP A 483 24.20 15.63 6.99
CA ASP A 483 24.62 14.98 5.74
C ASP A 483 25.41 13.70 6.02
N ASN A 484 26.40 13.75 6.92
CA ASN A 484 27.17 12.57 7.30
C ASN A 484 26.33 11.44 7.95
N LEU A 485 25.23 11.79 8.62
CA LEU A 485 24.35 10.82 9.28
C LEU A 485 23.46 10.07 8.30
N ILE A 486 22.85 10.78 7.36
CA ILE A 486 21.81 10.23 6.47
C ILE A 486 22.33 9.87 5.08
N ASN A 487 23.48 10.43 4.69
CA ASN A 487 24.11 10.20 3.40
C ASN A 487 25.45 9.49 3.57
N PRO A 488 25.48 8.16 3.42
CA PRO A 488 26.73 7.42 3.48
C PRO A 488 27.73 7.88 2.40
N ALA A 489 29.02 7.75 2.72
CA ALA A 489 30.11 8.13 1.82
C ALA A 489 30.08 7.35 0.49
N ARG A 490 29.59 6.11 0.51
CA ARG A 490 29.27 5.32 -0.68
C ARG A 490 27.75 5.27 -0.83
N ALA A 491 27.26 5.13 -2.04
CA ALA A 491 25.82 5.00 -2.33
C ALA A 491 25.19 3.67 -1.85
N SER A 492 25.77 2.98 -0.87
CA SER A 492 25.28 1.70 -0.36
C SER A 492 23.96 1.84 0.40
N LEU A 493 23.07 0.85 0.29
CA LEU A 493 21.87 0.72 1.11
C LEU A 493 22.11 -0.30 2.23
N SER A 494 22.73 0.08 3.34
CA SER A 494 22.95 -0.88 4.43
C SER A 494 21.91 -0.75 5.54
N LYS A 495 21.58 -1.88 6.19
CA LYS A 495 20.70 -1.92 7.37
C LYS A 495 21.18 -1.02 8.52
N GLN A 496 22.49 -0.80 8.62
CA GLN A 496 23.10 0.08 9.63
C GLN A 496 22.77 1.56 9.34
N GLN A 497 22.90 2.00 8.09
CA GLN A 497 22.60 3.38 7.69
C GLN A 497 21.09 3.68 7.76
N GLU A 498 20.27 2.67 7.50
CA GLU A 498 18.81 2.74 7.66
C GLU A 498 18.35 2.99 9.11
N GLN A 499 19.12 2.61 10.13
CA GLN A 499 18.72 2.84 11.52
C GLN A 499 18.50 4.31 11.83
N VAL A 500 19.30 5.20 11.23
CA VAL A 500 19.17 6.65 11.41
C VAL A 500 17.85 7.15 10.81
N LEU A 501 17.39 6.57 9.70
CA LEU A 501 16.16 7.00 9.02
C LEU A 501 14.89 6.72 9.83
N LYS A 502 14.94 5.83 10.84
CA LYS A 502 13.83 5.65 11.79
C LYS A 502 13.51 6.92 12.58
N ASP A 503 14.46 7.85 12.70
CA ASP A 503 14.24 9.13 13.36
C ASP A 503 13.84 10.24 12.39
N ALA A 504 13.56 9.90 11.12
CA ALA A 504 13.01 10.79 10.11
C ALA A 504 11.48 10.63 10.01
N SER A 505 10.77 11.67 9.56
CA SER A 505 9.31 11.63 9.42
C SER A 505 8.81 10.74 8.28
N TYR A 506 9.71 10.31 7.38
CA TYR A 506 9.39 9.45 6.25
C TYR A 506 10.32 8.23 6.24
N TYR A 507 9.84 7.12 6.80
CA TYR A 507 10.51 5.82 6.80
C TYR A 507 9.54 4.75 7.30
N TYR A 508 9.57 3.52 6.78
CA TYR A 508 8.58 2.46 7.11
C TYR A 508 8.47 2.12 8.62
N ALA A 509 9.48 2.47 9.41
CA ALA A 509 9.50 2.31 10.87
C ALA A 509 9.86 3.62 11.59
N SER A 510 9.38 4.76 11.08
CA SER A 510 9.55 6.08 11.71
C SER A 510 9.08 6.08 13.17
N THR A 511 9.85 6.73 14.04
CA THR A 511 9.53 6.92 15.47
C THR A 511 8.87 8.28 15.75
N ILE A 512 8.80 9.17 14.75
CA ILE A 512 8.30 10.54 14.92
C ILE A 512 7.08 10.87 14.06
N ALA A 513 6.81 10.13 12.98
CA ALA A 513 5.69 10.42 12.06
C ALA A 513 4.33 10.48 12.79
N GLU A 514 3.98 9.40 13.52
CA GLU A 514 2.74 9.32 14.29
C GLU A 514 2.69 10.36 15.43
N ARG A 515 3.84 10.66 16.06
CA ARG A 515 3.92 11.69 17.11
C ARG A 515 3.63 13.10 16.56
N ILE A 516 4.21 13.46 15.42
CA ILE A 516 3.92 14.73 14.74
C ILE A 516 2.45 14.77 14.36
N TYR A 517 1.91 13.70 13.77
CA TYR A 517 0.51 13.63 13.39
C TYR A 517 -0.45 13.80 14.58
N ALA A 518 -0.21 13.09 15.68
CA ALA A 518 -1.04 13.18 16.89
C ALA A 518 -0.99 14.57 17.52
N GLN A 519 0.17 15.26 17.48
CA GLN A 519 0.27 16.65 17.92
C GLN A 519 -0.52 17.60 17.02
N TRP A 520 -0.47 17.39 15.70
CA TRP A 520 -1.26 18.18 14.75
C TRP A 520 -2.76 18.01 14.98
N GLN A 521 -3.21 16.77 15.21
CA GLN A 521 -4.60 16.42 15.45
C GLN A 521 -5.14 16.96 16.78
N SER A 522 -4.32 16.95 17.84
CA SER A 522 -4.78 17.33 19.20
C SER A 522 -4.71 18.82 19.50
N ARG A 523 -3.99 19.61 18.71
CA ARG A 523 -3.72 21.02 18.98
C ARG A 523 -4.41 21.91 17.97
N ALA A 524 -5.42 22.66 18.41
CA ALA A 524 -6.17 23.58 17.56
C ALA A 524 -5.30 24.70 16.95
N ASP A 525 -4.24 25.12 17.63
CA ASP A 525 -3.32 26.17 17.18
C ASP A 525 -2.18 25.66 16.28
N ALA A 526 -2.03 24.34 16.13
CA ALA A 526 -0.92 23.76 15.38
C ALA A 526 -1.17 23.88 13.87
N CYS A 527 -0.44 24.77 13.22
CA CYS A 527 -0.45 24.91 11.76
C CYS A 527 0.83 24.32 11.18
N ILE A 528 0.71 23.33 10.29
CA ILE A 528 1.85 22.62 9.71
C ILE A 528 1.99 22.91 8.21
N MET A 529 3.21 23.16 7.79
CA MET A 529 3.61 23.28 6.37
C MET A 529 3.68 21.91 5.68
N PRO A 530 3.90 21.83 4.35
CA PRO A 530 3.98 20.55 3.64
C PRO A 530 5.02 19.59 4.23
N LEU A 531 4.58 18.41 4.63
CA LEU A 531 5.41 17.35 5.20
C LEU A 531 4.78 15.99 4.91
N ILE A 532 5.61 15.01 4.53
CA ILE A 532 5.17 13.62 4.39
C ILE A 532 5.49 12.88 5.69
N LEU A 533 4.49 12.19 6.22
CA LEU A 533 4.53 11.39 7.43
C LEU A 533 4.25 9.94 7.08
N HIS A 534 5.21 9.05 7.35
CA HIS A 534 5.05 7.61 7.13
C HIS A 534 5.87 6.80 8.14
N PRO A 535 5.28 5.75 8.74
CA PRO A 535 3.85 5.41 8.73
C PRO A 535 3.06 6.22 9.77
N VAL A 536 1.79 6.48 9.50
CA VAL A 536 0.79 6.92 10.49
C VAL A 536 -0.25 5.81 10.60
N LYS A 537 -0.07 4.98 11.61
CA LYS A 537 -1.03 3.94 11.97
C LYS A 537 -1.98 4.56 12.95
N THR A 538 -3.26 4.66 12.61
CA THR A 538 -4.25 5.32 13.47
C THR A 538 -4.48 4.47 14.73
N SER A 539 -3.66 4.69 15.76
CA SER A 539 -3.81 4.13 17.10
C SER A 539 -4.72 5.05 17.90
N THR A 540 -5.79 4.53 18.48
CA THR A 540 -6.61 5.22 19.49
C THR A 540 -5.72 5.97 20.48
N MET A 541 -5.87 7.30 20.57
CA MET A 541 -5.30 8.08 21.66
C MET A 541 -5.89 7.57 22.98
N ALA A 542 -5.14 6.74 23.69
CA ALA A 542 -5.31 6.56 25.14
C ALA A 542 -4.36 7.55 25.83
N PRO A 543 -4.80 8.27 26.88
CA PRO A 543 -3.95 9.23 27.58
C PRO A 543 -2.77 8.50 28.23
N ALA A 544 -1.59 9.09 28.08
CA ALA A 544 -0.32 8.56 28.55
C ALA A 544 -0.29 8.39 30.08
N THR A 545 -0.27 7.16 30.55
CA THR A 545 0.32 6.82 31.85
C THR A 545 1.69 6.17 31.61
N SER A 546 2.71 6.79 32.17
CA SER A 546 4.11 6.41 32.09
C SER A 546 4.39 5.07 32.78
N SER A 547 4.46 3.96 32.03
CA SER A 547 5.28 2.78 32.37
C SER A 547 5.12 1.64 31.36
N GLN A 548 5.62 1.79 30.13
CA GLN A 548 5.91 0.60 29.29
C GLN A 548 6.98 0.92 28.25
N ARG A 549 8.19 1.20 28.74
CA ARG A 549 9.41 1.05 27.94
C ARG A 549 9.77 -0.44 27.91
N SER A 550 10.11 -0.92 26.71
CA SER A 550 10.60 -2.26 26.37
C SER A 550 9.54 -3.25 25.89
N ARG A 551 9.41 -3.34 24.55
CA ARG A 551 9.44 -4.60 23.76
C ARG A 551 9.37 -4.27 22.27
N SER A 552 10.54 -4.08 21.67
CA SER A 552 10.74 -4.15 20.22
C SER A 552 10.98 -5.61 19.80
N PHE A 553 10.45 -5.98 18.62
CA PHE A 553 10.44 -7.31 17.97
C PHE A 553 9.38 -8.29 18.49
N GLY A 554 8.26 -8.40 17.75
CA GLY A 554 7.25 -9.45 17.95
C GLY A 554 5.77 -9.06 17.78
N GLY A 555 5.45 -7.81 17.41
CA GLY A 555 4.06 -7.33 17.35
C GLY A 555 3.35 -7.58 16.02
N TRP A 556 2.96 -8.83 15.74
CA TRP A 556 1.94 -9.16 14.73
C TRP A 556 0.81 -10.04 15.30
N ILE A 557 0.71 -10.17 16.62
CA ILE A 557 -0.39 -10.89 17.28
C ILE A 557 -0.73 -10.16 18.58
N LEU A 558 -1.52 -9.11 18.49
CA LEU A 558 -2.46 -8.74 19.54
C LEU A 558 -3.79 -8.48 18.83
N ALA A 559 -4.64 -9.49 18.86
CA ALA A 559 -6.04 -9.37 18.48
C ALA A 559 -6.67 -8.23 19.29
N ASN A 560 -7.24 -7.25 18.61
CA ASN A 560 -8.30 -6.45 19.22
C ASN A 560 -9.40 -7.42 19.66
N PRO A 561 -10.13 -7.15 20.76
CA PRO A 561 -11.30 -7.95 21.12
C PRO A 561 -12.42 -7.63 20.10
N SER A 562 -12.29 -8.16 18.90
CA SER A 562 -13.21 -7.98 17.78
C SER A 562 -14.17 -9.15 17.74
N GLY A 563 -15.34 -8.97 18.32
CA GLY A 563 -16.48 -9.86 18.14
C GLY A 563 -17.77 -9.07 18.19
N PRO A 564 -18.87 -9.57 17.60
CA PRO A 564 -20.15 -8.86 17.51
C PRO A 564 -20.73 -8.46 18.87
N ALA A 565 -20.44 -9.22 19.94
CA ALA A 565 -20.82 -8.85 21.29
C ALA A 565 -20.19 -7.51 21.71
N SER A 566 -18.95 -7.22 21.30
CA SER A 566 -18.25 -5.96 21.62
C SER A 566 -18.91 -4.73 20.99
N LEU A 567 -19.63 -4.89 19.87
CA LEU A 567 -20.33 -3.79 19.20
C LEU A 567 -21.44 -3.20 20.09
N CYS A 568 -22.17 -4.05 20.80
CA CYS A 568 -23.29 -3.63 21.66
C CYS A 568 -22.91 -3.46 23.14
N VAL A 569 -21.70 -3.85 23.57
CA VAL A 569 -21.23 -3.64 24.94
C VAL A 569 -21.18 -2.16 25.31
N ALA A 570 -20.82 -1.30 24.36
CA ALA A 570 -20.79 0.15 24.55
C ALA A 570 -22.14 0.84 24.30
N SER A 571 -23.21 0.09 23.98
CA SER A 571 -24.53 0.65 23.71
C SER A 571 -25.27 0.98 24.99
N MET A 572 -25.89 2.16 25.04
CA MET A 572 -26.78 2.55 26.15
C MET A 572 -28.08 1.72 26.21
N LYS A 573 -28.40 0.96 25.15
CA LYS A 573 -29.61 0.15 25.04
C LYS A 573 -29.38 -1.35 25.23
N GLY A 574 -28.14 -1.79 25.51
CA GLY A 574 -27.81 -3.18 25.90
C GLY A 574 -28.42 -4.25 24.98
N SER A 575 -29.35 -5.05 25.51
CA SER A 575 -30.00 -6.16 24.77
C SER A 575 -30.77 -5.71 23.52
N GLN A 576 -31.36 -4.51 23.51
CA GLN A 576 -32.08 -4.00 22.34
C GLN A 576 -31.13 -3.77 21.14
N CYS A 577 -29.88 -3.41 21.39
CA CYS A 577 -28.85 -3.31 20.35
C CYS A 577 -28.60 -4.69 19.73
N ALA A 578 -28.43 -5.72 20.57
CA ALA A 578 -28.20 -7.08 20.10
C ALA A 578 -29.39 -7.60 19.28
N ASP A 579 -30.63 -7.35 19.72
CA ASP A 579 -31.84 -7.75 19.00
C ASP A 579 -31.99 -7.03 17.66
N PHE A 580 -31.67 -5.72 17.62
CA PHE A 580 -31.63 -4.96 16.38
C PHE A 580 -30.61 -5.54 15.39
N VAL A 581 -29.37 -5.79 15.84
CA VAL A 581 -28.32 -6.37 14.99
C VAL A 581 -28.75 -7.73 14.46
N LYS A 582 -29.22 -8.63 15.34
CA LYS A 582 -29.72 -9.98 14.95
C LYS A 582 -30.84 -9.89 13.91
N THR A 583 -31.83 -9.04 14.15
CA THR A 583 -33.00 -8.87 13.27
C THR A 583 -32.60 -8.30 11.92
N THR A 584 -31.72 -7.29 11.92
CA THR A 584 -31.18 -6.65 10.70
C THR A 584 -30.41 -7.66 9.85
N ILE A 585 -29.52 -8.43 10.47
CA ILE A 585 -28.75 -9.47 9.79
C ILE A 585 -29.71 -10.51 9.19
N ARG A 586 -30.67 -11.01 9.96
CA ARG A 586 -31.63 -12.01 9.49
C ARG A 586 -32.46 -11.49 8.33
N HIS A 587 -32.89 -10.23 8.40
CA HIS A 587 -33.71 -9.60 7.37
C HIS A 587 -32.94 -9.46 6.04
N TYR A 588 -31.73 -8.91 6.07
CA TYR A 588 -30.99 -8.59 4.84
C TYR A 588 -30.11 -9.71 4.29
N THR A 589 -29.61 -10.60 5.15
CA THR A 589 -28.76 -11.71 4.72
C THR A 589 -29.53 -13.03 4.58
N GLY A 590 -30.71 -13.14 5.20
CA GLY A 590 -31.47 -14.39 5.28
C GLY A 590 -30.87 -15.42 6.24
N HIS A 591 -29.77 -15.09 6.93
CA HIS A 591 -29.09 -15.96 7.88
C HIS A 591 -29.36 -15.51 9.32
N ASP A 592 -29.62 -16.46 10.20
CA ASP A 592 -29.69 -16.20 11.62
C ASP A 592 -28.28 -16.25 12.23
N PRO A 593 -27.75 -15.14 12.78
CA PRO A 593 -26.47 -15.16 13.48
C PRO A 593 -26.54 -15.95 14.80
N GLY A 594 -27.74 -16.31 15.28
CA GLY A 594 -27.93 -16.98 16.55
C GLY A 594 -27.67 -16.01 17.70
N ASP A 595 -27.09 -16.50 18.79
CA ASP A 595 -26.75 -15.63 19.91
C ASP A 595 -25.41 -14.91 19.69
N LEU A 596 -25.44 -13.58 19.55
CA LEU A 596 -24.26 -12.74 19.36
C LEU A 596 -23.28 -12.82 20.53
N ALA A 597 -23.77 -13.10 21.75
CA ALA A 597 -22.92 -13.30 22.92
C ALA A 597 -22.23 -14.68 22.92
N ALA A 598 -22.82 -15.67 22.24
CA ALA A 598 -22.26 -17.01 22.08
C ALA A 598 -21.41 -17.15 20.80
N MET A 599 -21.46 -16.16 19.90
CA MET A 599 -20.46 -16.04 18.84
C MET A 599 -19.10 -15.92 19.52
N GLN A 600 -18.15 -16.77 19.11
CA GLN A 600 -16.76 -16.72 19.59
C GLN A 600 -16.16 -15.34 19.24
N ALA A 601 -14.87 -15.10 19.51
CA ALA A 601 -14.19 -13.84 19.12
C ALA A 601 -14.04 -13.64 17.58
N GLU A 602 -14.99 -14.16 16.80
CA GLU A 602 -15.13 -14.02 15.36
C GLU A 602 -15.94 -12.76 15.04
N SER A 603 -15.43 -11.89 14.17
CA SER A 603 -16.13 -10.68 13.71
C SER A 603 -17.35 -10.98 12.84
N LEU A 604 -18.29 -10.04 12.72
CA LEU A 604 -19.44 -10.12 11.82
C LEU A 604 -19.00 -10.34 10.36
N PHE A 605 -17.90 -9.73 9.98
CA PHE A 605 -17.31 -9.92 8.66
C PHE A 605 -16.89 -11.36 8.41
N GLN A 606 -16.12 -11.95 9.34
CA GLN A 606 -15.67 -13.33 9.23
C GLN A 606 -16.85 -14.32 9.28
N TRP A 607 -17.86 -14.01 10.10
CA TRP A 607 -19.10 -14.76 10.17
C TRP A 607 -19.88 -14.75 8.84
N ASP A 608 -20.04 -13.59 8.18
CA ASP A 608 -20.74 -13.44 6.89
C ASP A 608 -19.98 -14.13 5.75
N LEU A 609 -18.64 -14.05 5.77
CA LEU A 609 -17.79 -14.66 4.74
C LEU A 609 -17.83 -16.19 4.71
N LYS A 610 -17.82 -16.84 5.88
CA LYS A 610 -17.67 -18.31 5.98
C LYS A 610 -18.94 -19.11 5.68
N ARG A 611 -20.10 -18.46 5.54
CA ARG A 611 -21.37 -19.16 5.37
C ARG A 611 -21.84 -19.14 3.91
N PRO A 612 -22.09 -20.31 3.29
CA PRO A 612 -22.66 -20.36 1.95
C PRO A 612 -24.11 -19.86 1.96
N ARG A 613 -24.47 -18.97 1.02
CA ARG A 613 -25.89 -18.65 0.78
C ARG A 613 -26.55 -19.86 0.14
N VAL A 614 -27.51 -20.46 0.84
CA VAL A 614 -28.53 -21.28 0.18
C VAL A 614 -29.39 -20.28 -0.58
N ASN A 615 -29.24 -20.22 -1.91
CA ASN A 615 -30.21 -19.52 -2.75
C ASN A 615 -31.56 -20.20 -2.53
N LYS A 616 -32.41 -19.63 -1.67
CA LYS A 616 -33.83 -19.96 -1.70
C LYS A 616 -34.34 -19.39 -3.02
N PRO A 617 -34.84 -20.21 -3.95
CA PRO A 617 -35.49 -19.66 -5.14
C PRO A 617 -36.60 -18.73 -4.65
N ALA A 618 -36.67 -17.53 -5.24
CA ALA A 618 -37.78 -16.62 -4.99
C ALA A 618 -39.10 -17.38 -5.18
N PRO A 619 -40.11 -17.22 -4.30
CA PRO A 619 -41.41 -17.81 -4.56
C PRO A 619 -41.92 -17.24 -5.88
N LEU A 620 -42.00 -18.11 -6.89
CA LEU A 620 -42.67 -17.80 -8.15
C LEU A 620 -44.09 -17.36 -7.77
N ALA A 621 -44.38 -16.07 -7.93
CA ALA A 621 -45.74 -15.57 -7.89
C ALA A 621 -46.50 -16.31 -9.00
N ALA A 622 -47.33 -17.27 -8.59
CA ALA A 622 -48.17 -18.03 -9.50
C ALA A 622 -49.29 -17.12 -10.03
N THR A 623 -48.98 -16.27 -11.00
CA THR A 623 -50.00 -15.70 -11.88
C THR A 623 -50.31 -16.74 -12.95
N ALA A 624 -51.27 -17.61 -12.66
CA ALA A 624 -51.89 -18.46 -13.66
C ALA A 624 -52.68 -17.58 -14.64
N ARG A 625 -52.10 -17.27 -15.79
CA ARG A 625 -52.85 -16.87 -16.98
C ARG A 625 -52.73 -17.97 -18.03
N SER A 626 -53.86 -18.57 -18.34
CA SER A 626 -54.03 -19.49 -19.47
C SER A 626 -53.58 -18.85 -20.77
N ALA A 627 -52.71 -19.53 -21.50
CA ALA A 627 -52.61 -19.41 -22.94
C ALA A 627 -52.12 -20.75 -23.53
N SER A 628 -52.98 -21.31 -24.36
CA SER A 628 -52.83 -22.56 -25.10
C SER A 628 -51.88 -22.40 -26.29
N VAL A 629 -51.16 -23.49 -26.60
CA VAL A 629 -50.73 -23.93 -27.94
C VAL A 629 -49.52 -23.21 -28.59
N LEU A 630 -48.38 -23.92 -28.66
CA LEU A 630 -47.88 -24.59 -29.88
C LEU A 630 -46.61 -25.38 -29.55
N GLY A 631 -46.62 -26.67 -29.90
CA GLY A 631 -45.50 -27.58 -29.66
C GLY A 631 -44.36 -27.37 -30.65
N PHE A 632 -43.14 -27.27 -30.13
CA PHE A 632 -41.94 -27.64 -30.86
C PHE A 632 -41.04 -28.47 -29.95
N ARG A 633 -40.81 -29.71 -30.38
CA ARG A 633 -40.06 -30.74 -29.67
C ARG A 633 -38.61 -30.65 -30.15
N TRP A 634 -37.67 -30.26 -29.28
CA TRP A 634 -36.24 -30.49 -29.50
C TRP A 634 -35.74 -31.49 -28.45
N ARG A 635 -35.24 -32.65 -28.91
CA ARG A 635 -34.61 -33.67 -28.09
C ARG A 635 -33.13 -33.32 -27.95
N SER A 636 -32.62 -33.27 -26.73
CA SER A 636 -31.18 -33.37 -26.44
C SER A 636 -30.94 -34.51 -25.44
N ASN A 637 -30.53 -35.66 -25.97
CA ASN A 637 -29.95 -36.77 -25.21
C ASN A 637 -28.45 -36.50 -25.05
N VAL A 638 -27.95 -36.23 -23.85
CA VAL A 638 -26.71 -36.82 -23.31
C VAL A 638 -26.79 -36.75 -21.77
N LYS A 639 -26.87 -37.91 -21.12
CA LYS A 639 -26.66 -38.06 -19.67
C LYS A 639 -25.23 -38.60 -19.45
N CYS A 640 -24.34 -37.82 -18.85
CA CYS A 640 -23.11 -38.37 -18.27
C CYS A 640 -23.42 -38.96 -16.90
N LYS A 641 -23.19 -40.27 -16.76
CA LYS A 641 -23.39 -41.07 -15.55
C LYS A 641 -22.00 -41.33 -14.94
N VAL A 642 -21.75 -40.81 -13.74
CA VAL A 642 -20.53 -41.13 -12.97
C VAL A 642 -20.76 -42.47 -12.26
N THR A 643 -19.97 -43.49 -12.61
CA THR A 643 -19.97 -44.80 -11.96
C THR A 643 -18.80 -44.91 -10.99
N TRP A 644 -19.11 -45.14 -9.71
CA TRP A 644 -18.17 -45.67 -8.73
C TRP A 644 -18.13 -47.20 -8.86
N ALA A 645 -16.95 -47.75 -9.13
CA ALA A 645 -16.71 -49.19 -9.09
C ALA A 645 -15.97 -49.57 -7.81
N ARG A 646 -16.58 -50.47 -7.04
CA ARG A 646 -16.00 -51.17 -5.88
C ARG A 646 -16.28 -52.64 -6.12
N GLN A 647 -15.27 -53.52 -6.06
CA GLN A 647 -15.45 -54.97 -5.85
C GLN A 647 -14.09 -55.69 -5.58
N PRO A 648 -14.05 -56.93 -5.05
CA PRO A 648 -13.71 -57.15 -3.63
C PRO A 648 -12.67 -58.25 -3.32
N GLY A 649 -12.19 -58.25 -2.06
CA GLY A 649 -12.03 -59.43 -1.18
C GLY A 649 -10.91 -60.46 -1.43
N ALA A 650 -9.95 -60.57 -0.49
CA ALA A 650 -9.88 -61.64 0.54
C ALA A 650 -8.44 -62.02 1.01
N ARG A 651 -8.34 -62.15 2.34
CA ARG A 651 -7.47 -63.02 3.17
C ARG A 651 -6.03 -62.64 3.56
N ALA A 652 -5.85 -62.79 4.89
CA ALA A 652 -4.71 -63.30 5.67
C ALA A 652 -3.55 -62.36 6.05
N GLY A 653 -3.59 -61.87 7.30
CA GLY A 653 -2.74 -62.39 8.38
C GLY A 653 -1.26 -62.04 8.41
N GLY A 654 -0.90 -61.14 9.35
CA GLY A 654 0.09 -61.45 10.39
C GLY A 654 1.55 -61.02 10.18
N SER A 655 1.98 -60.04 11.01
CA SER A 655 3.33 -59.83 11.59
C SER A 655 4.49 -59.52 10.61
N SER A 656 5.55 -58.79 10.90
CA SER A 656 6.11 -58.04 12.05
C SER A 656 7.42 -57.41 11.54
N SER A 657 7.81 -56.22 12.03
CA SER A 657 9.20 -55.69 12.06
C SER A 657 9.91 -55.50 10.68
N THR A 658 10.88 -54.63 10.42
CA THR A 658 11.84 -53.84 11.21
C THR A 658 12.45 -52.80 10.26
N ARG A 659 13.15 -51.83 10.85
CA ARG A 659 14.11 -50.88 10.26
C ARG A 659 14.89 -51.40 9.04
N GLU A 660 15.23 -50.49 8.11
CA GLU A 660 16.59 -49.96 7.88
C GLU A 660 16.62 -49.00 6.68
N GLY A 661 17.58 -48.06 6.72
CA GLY A 661 17.71 -46.97 5.74
C GLY A 661 18.53 -47.33 4.49
N PRO A 662 19.48 -46.48 4.10
CA PRO A 662 19.30 -45.60 2.94
C PRO A 662 20.34 -45.88 1.85
N VAL A 663 20.02 -45.70 0.56
CA VAL A 663 21.07 -45.66 -0.47
C VAL A 663 20.76 -44.67 -1.59
N THR A 664 21.72 -43.76 -1.72
CA THR A 664 22.11 -42.89 -2.82
C THR A 664 21.98 -43.49 -4.22
N THR A 665 21.65 -42.69 -5.25
CA THR A 665 22.62 -42.38 -6.32
C THR A 665 22.14 -41.40 -7.39
N ARG A 666 23.11 -40.56 -7.74
CA ARG A 666 23.31 -39.68 -8.89
C ARG A 666 22.56 -40.01 -10.18
N VAL A 667 22.03 -38.91 -10.74
CA VAL A 667 21.66 -38.64 -12.12
C VAL A 667 22.90 -38.42 -13.01
N ARG A 668 22.84 -38.92 -14.26
CA ARG A 668 23.26 -38.30 -15.55
C ARG A 668 23.26 -39.37 -16.68
N PRO A 669 23.23 -39.01 -17.97
CA PRO A 669 22.33 -38.09 -18.70
C PRO A 669 21.84 -38.72 -20.03
N ASP A 670 21.10 -37.92 -20.82
CA ASP A 670 20.79 -38.05 -22.26
C ASP A 670 19.88 -39.19 -22.73
N GLN A 671 18.72 -38.82 -23.30
CA GLN A 671 18.42 -38.95 -24.74
C GLN A 671 17.14 -38.18 -25.07
N GLY A 672 17.18 -37.35 -26.12
CA GLY A 672 16.04 -36.56 -26.59
C GLY A 672 15.07 -37.36 -27.46
N PHE A 673 13.87 -36.81 -27.67
CA PHE A 673 13.01 -37.15 -28.80
C PHE A 673 12.11 -35.96 -29.20
N ARG A 674 12.13 -35.64 -30.50
CA ARG A 674 11.22 -34.78 -31.26
C ARG A 674 9.84 -35.44 -31.39
N ILE A 675 8.77 -34.64 -31.44
CA ILE A 675 7.54 -34.98 -32.18
C ILE A 675 7.02 -33.72 -32.90
N ASP A 676 6.78 -33.90 -34.19
CA ASP A 676 6.31 -32.94 -35.20
C ASP A 676 4.81 -32.61 -35.09
N ALA A 677 4.47 -31.41 -35.56
CA ALA A 677 3.11 -30.96 -35.84
C ALA A 677 2.69 -31.33 -37.29
N PRO A 678 1.40 -31.61 -37.57
CA PRO A 678 0.93 -31.83 -38.93
C PRO A 678 0.57 -30.52 -39.66
N GLY A 679 0.99 -30.44 -40.93
CA GLY A 679 0.72 -29.39 -41.92
C GLY A 679 -0.76 -29.33 -42.37
N LEU A 680 -1.16 -28.65 -43.45
CA LEU A 680 -0.49 -28.16 -44.65
C LEU A 680 -1.56 -27.38 -45.44
N ASN A 681 -1.26 -26.22 -46.04
CA ASN A 681 -1.45 -25.99 -47.50
C ASN A 681 -1.13 -24.56 -47.96
N ARG A 682 0.06 -24.47 -48.59
CA ARG A 682 0.40 -23.90 -49.92
C ARG A 682 -0.39 -22.69 -50.46
N GLY A 683 0.38 -21.66 -50.88
CA GLY A 683 -0.04 -20.78 -51.97
C GLY A 683 0.87 -19.59 -52.29
N ARG A 684 1.97 -19.83 -53.03
CA ARG A 684 2.71 -18.95 -53.98
C ARG A 684 3.43 -17.66 -53.51
N LEU A 685 4.70 -17.62 -53.94
CA LEU A 685 5.65 -16.52 -54.08
C LEU A 685 5.22 -15.50 -55.16
N ASP A 686 5.50 -14.19 -54.97
CA ASP A 686 6.57 -13.46 -55.68
C ASP A 686 6.79 -12.03 -55.05
N PRO A 687 7.98 -11.39 -55.18
CA PRO A 687 8.43 -10.26 -54.36
C PRO A 687 8.38 -8.89 -55.09
N ARG A 688 8.68 -7.83 -54.29
CA ARG A 688 8.87 -6.40 -54.62
C ARG A 688 7.68 -5.49 -54.33
N ALA A 689 7.71 -4.85 -53.16
CA ALA A 689 7.49 -3.42 -52.93
C ALA A 689 7.95 -3.08 -51.50
#